data_AF-L1I9N4-F1
#
_entry.id   AF-L1I9N4-F1
#
_cell.length_a   1.000
_cell.length_b   1.000
_cell.length_c   1.000
_cell.angle_alpha   90.00
_cell.angle_beta   90.00
_cell.angle_gamma   90.00
#
_symmetry.space_group_name_H-M   'P 1'
#
loop_
_entity.id
_entity.type
_entity.pdbx_description
1 polymer ?
#
loop_
_entity_poly.entity_id
_entity_poly.type
_entity_poly.pdbx_seq_one_letter_code
_entity_poly.pdbx_strand_id
1 'polypeptide(L)'
;MADPGGEEEERGGDHRMGEKEEKAEEGGRGRGDYGEEAWQGRYDSNQDVAIACLLTLTFLTLYLSTLYPHVPGGDSGELIASAFQLGVGHPPGYPLFMVYEKIFSSLLHFGNVAWRMNVGMAVVGASSAGMLYMTAVHAWDSRPLAILASGLFALNPIVWNYSTHAEVFPLNNLLVCLLLYLTVRYMERREASVARWGAFVMGLGLTNQHTIIIYELPLMIGVILAGGGRILNPREIAVLSAMFLLGFSVYLYLPLATYSMPYVSWGDGTTWEGFKRHLLRVEYGSFRLSADEREPGRLREGVVFWMDNAFQQSPYGFPYFGVLGAAWEVLEFCRDRGSRKRKLRMLLLLTLTFYIIFFHSLANLPLYGRRDNVEIIKRFWMQTAIVEVLFMAAGFHRLLALAVPEVHRPALVVVHVGILLAFCRRHYERMDQSDNYIVSQFGKEVLALMPVSSLFLTMTDLVTNTLRYWQACHRHRLDVLVADQNLMSAEWFVKGQAKNYPGVAFPANIYWPSRPDGFNMREMVDVNFGKFRIFTFAGAKESSHEQAGYKLVPFGYAEEFVRPMNPDSLSPWQCNESMWAETVPSHLPPSPPYVNLSLTKYPEGTWEYKALEEYFIAVNRYGFFAFSLGSRFPRVAYYAAAYVYRQGARDLPRERCGCSLDQYSHFYRSLGSCYYQLITRGMGDVNEHKRLLGEAWGEYLRRIKEGFLGDPNQQELSKDVASYSAILDSPQFKHDPSATYTRVEVVGEEGRREEEREGREEEPAGVDQERMEDNEGLYFDDDDLPPGFH
;
A
#
# COMPACT_ATOMS: atom_id res chain seq x y z
N MET A 1 91.23 -24.95 -19.09
CA MET A 1 91.54 -26.40 -19.15
C MET A 1 90.27 -27.11 -19.59
N ALA A 2 90.16 -27.74 -20.76
CA ALA A 2 90.97 -27.66 -21.97
C ALA A 2 90.08 -28.02 -23.19
N ASP A 3 89.95 -27.10 -24.15
CA ASP A 3 90.35 -27.20 -25.57
C ASP A 3 90.36 -28.59 -26.31
N PRO A 4 90.28 -28.64 -27.67
CA PRO A 4 89.13 -28.29 -28.52
C PRO A 4 88.95 -29.29 -29.72
N GLY A 5 88.23 -28.87 -30.78
CA GLY A 5 88.24 -29.47 -32.14
C GLY A 5 87.00 -30.32 -32.49
N GLY A 6 86.52 -30.40 -33.73
CA GLY A 6 86.76 -29.67 -35.00
C GLY A 6 85.46 -29.81 -35.85
N GLU A 7 85.04 -28.83 -36.64
CA GLU A 7 85.39 -28.57 -38.06
C GLU A 7 84.99 -29.68 -39.07
N GLU A 8 84.44 -29.20 -40.20
CA GLU A 8 84.10 -29.89 -41.46
C GLU A 8 83.03 -31.01 -41.43
N GLU A 9 82.38 -31.38 -42.54
CA GLU A 9 81.69 -30.69 -43.64
C GLU A 9 81.02 -31.80 -44.49
N GLU A 10 80.05 -31.43 -45.33
CA GLU A 10 79.67 -32.13 -46.58
C GLU A 10 79.25 -33.64 -46.62
N ARG A 11 77.97 -33.82 -46.99
CA ARG A 11 77.47 -34.70 -48.08
C ARG A 11 77.66 -36.24 -48.02
N GLY A 12 76.51 -36.92 -47.95
CA GLY A 12 75.92 -37.49 -49.18
C GLY A 12 75.75 -39.02 -49.28
N GLY A 13 74.52 -39.44 -49.60
CA GLY A 13 74.18 -40.80 -50.05
C GLY A 13 73.79 -41.79 -48.92
N ASP A 14 72.84 -42.71 -49.11
CA ASP A 14 71.96 -42.91 -50.26
C ASP A 14 70.71 -43.77 -49.91
N HIS A 15 69.68 -43.68 -50.75
CA HIS A 15 68.71 -44.75 -51.07
C HIS A 15 67.83 -45.38 -49.96
N ARG A 16 66.52 -45.04 -49.93
CA ARG A 16 65.47 -45.82 -50.67
C ARG A 16 64.01 -45.34 -50.52
N MET A 17 63.28 -45.47 -51.65
CA MET A 17 61.84 -45.80 -51.81
C MET A 17 60.75 -44.74 -51.52
N GLY A 18 60.03 -44.35 -52.59
CA GLY A 18 58.64 -43.84 -52.53
C GLY A 18 58.42 -42.50 -53.24
N GLU A 19 58.07 -42.50 -54.53
CA GLU A 19 57.91 -41.29 -55.36
C GLU A 19 56.48 -41.16 -55.94
N LYS A 20 56.05 -39.91 -56.21
CA LYS A 20 54.94 -39.45 -57.08
C LYS A 20 53.51 -39.43 -56.50
N GLU A 21 52.89 -38.25 -56.33
CA GLU A 21 52.24 -37.35 -57.34
C GLU A 21 50.89 -37.93 -57.83
N GLU A 22 49.80 -37.20 -58.04
CA GLU A 22 49.42 -35.78 -57.90
C GLU A 22 47.86 -35.74 -58.02
N LYS A 23 47.16 -34.79 -57.38
CA LYS A 23 45.93 -34.17 -57.94
C LYS A 23 45.36 -33.04 -57.08
N ALA A 24 45.07 -31.91 -57.74
CA ALA A 24 44.06 -30.96 -57.30
C ALA A 24 42.73 -31.29 -57.98
N GLU A 25 41.61 -31.17 -57.25
CA GLU A 25 40.37 -30.57 -57.77
C GLU A 25 39.31 -30.35 -56.65
N GLU A 26 38.61 -29.24 -56.82
CA GLU A 26 37.37 -28.71 -56.25
C GLU A 26 36.50 -29.54 -55.27
N GLY A 27 35.98 -28.86 -54.23
CA GLY A 27 34.78 -29.30 -53.53
C GLY A 27 34.53 -28.69 -52.15
N GLY A 28 33.70 -27.65 -52.05
CA GLY A 28 33.03 -27.31 -50.77
C GLY A 28 33.64 -26.20 -49.91
N ARG A 29 33.74 -24.97 -50.43
CA ARG A 29 33.85 -23.76 -49.58
C ARG A 29 32.54 -23.54 -48.81
N GLY A 30 32.39 -24.21 -47.67
CA GLY A 30 31.39 -23.87 -46.66
C GLY A 30 31.72 -22.53 -46.01
N ARG A 31 31.18 -21.42 -46.56
CA ARG A 31 31.15 -20.12 -45.87
C ARG A 31 30.36 -20.28 -44.57
N GLY A 32 31.00 -20.07 -43.42
CA GLY A 32 30.31 -20.22 -42.14
C GLY A 32 31.11 -19.91 -40.88
N ASP A 33 32.18 -19.13 -40.97
CA ASP A 33 32.95 -18.71 -39.79
C ASP A 33 33.04 -17.17 -39.74
N TYR A 34 31.90 -16.54 -39.46
CA TYR A 34 31.91 -15.20 -38.90
C TYR A 34 32.17 -15.37 -37.41
N GLY A 35 33.38 -14.98 -36.98
CA GLY A 35 33.82 -15.20 -35.61
C GLY A 35 32.79 -14.73 -34.60
N GLU A 36 32.28 -15.66 -33.80
CA GLU A 36 31.58 -15.30 -32.58
C GLU A 36 32.58 -14.54 -31.70
N GLU A 37 32.36 -13.25 -31.47
CA GLU A 37 32.90 -12.58 -30.29
C GLU A 37 32.33 -13.31 -29.07
N ALA A 38 33.05 -14.33 -28.63
CA ALA A 38 32.68 -15.14 -27.51
C ALA A 38 32.65 -14.23 -26.29
N TRP A 39 31.43 -13.87 -25.85
CA TRP A 39 31.20 -13.26 -24.54
C TRP A 39 31.82 -14.20 -23.50
N GLN A 40 33.05 -13.86 -23.09
CA GLN A 40 33.83 -14.66 -22.16
C GLN A 40 33.13 -14.57 -20.82
N GLY A 41 32.79 -15.72 -20.23
CA GLY A 41 32.03 -15.78 -18.98
C GLY A 41 32.80 -15.08 -17.87
N ARG A 42 32.38 -13.86 -17.54
CA ARG A 42 33.05 -13.03 -16.52
C ARG A 42 32.79 -13.67 -15.15
N TYR A 43 33.83 -13.99 -14.39
CA TYR A 43 33.64 -14.32 -12.98
C TYR A 43 33.26 -13.07 -12.20
N ASP A 44 32.51 -13.26 -11.10
CA ASP A 44 32.14 -12.14 -10.23
C ASP A 44 33.43 -11.58 -9.64
N SER A 45 33.79 -10.35 -10.02
CA SER A 45 35.03 -9.77 -9.51
C SER A 45 34.82 -9.40 -8.04
N ASN A 46 35.85 -9.58 -7.21
CA ASN A 46 35.79 -9.20 -5.79
C ASN A 46 35.34 -7.74 -5.60
N GLN A 47 35.65 -6.87 -6.58
CA GLN A 47 35.21 -5.47 -6.59
C GLN A 47 33.72 -5.31 -6.89
N ASP A 48 33.14 -6.11 -7.79
CA ASP A 48 31.71 -6.05 -8.09
C ASP A 48 30.88 -6.61 -6.91
N VAL A 49 31.34 -7.71 -6.29
CA VAL A 49 30.74 -8.24 -5.05
C VAL A 49 30.84 -7.21 -3.91
N ALA A 50 31.99 -6.56 -3.73
CA ALA A 50 32.15 -5.53 -2.71
C ALA A 50 31.23 -4.31 -2.94
N ILE A 51 31.03 -3.89 -4.18
CA ILE A 51 30.08 -2.80 -4.52
C ILE A 51 28.64 -3.25 -4.24
N ALA A 52 28.26 -4.48 -4.61
CA ALA A 52 26.93 -5.02 -4.31
C ALA A 52 26.65 -5.05 -2.80
N CYS A 53 27.61 -5.54 -2.00
CA CYS A 53 27.51 -5.54 -0.54
C CYS A 53 27.43 -4.13 0.05
N LEU A 54 28.23 -3.17 -0.47
CA LEU A 54 28.19 -1.78 -0.02
C LEU A 54 26.85 -1.11 -0.33
N LEU A 55 26.28 -1.34 -1.50
CA LEU A 55 24.94 -0.84 -1.88
C LEU A 55 23.86 -1.46 -0.97
N THR A 56 23.89 -2.78 -0.74
CA THR A 56 22.99 -3.44 0.21
C THR A 56 23.11 -2.86 1.62
N LEU A 57 24.31 -2.65 2.15
CA LEU A 57 24.50 -2.04 3.48
C LEU A 57 24.02 -0.58 3.54
N THR A 58 24.23 0.18 2.47
CA THR A 58 23.79 1.59 2.35
C THR A 58 22.26 1.67 2.40
N PHE A 59 21.56 0.90 1.55
CA PHE A 59 20.09 0.93 1.51
C PHE A 59 19.45 0.23 2.71
N LEU A 60 20.10 -0.78 3.29
CA LEU A 60 19.67 -1.34 4.58
C LEU A 60 19.72 -0.29 5.68
N THR A 61 20.80 0.48 5.77
CA THR A 61 20.91 1.59 6.76
C THR A 61 19.81 2.62 6.54
N LEU A 62 19.52 2.98 5.29
CA LEU A 62 18.43 3.89 4.93
C LEU A 62 17.07 3.34 5.39
N TYR A 63 16.72 2.12 4.98
CA TYR A 63 15.42 1.51 5.30
C TYR A 63 15.22 1.28 6.80
N LEU A 64 16.28 0.91 7.53
CA LEU A 64 16.25 0.82 8.99
C LEU A 64 16.05 2.18 9.66
N SER A 65 16.63 3.26 9.12
CA SER A 65 16.45 4.62 9.65
C SER A 65 15.05 5.19 9.42
N THR A 66 14.31 4.66 8.44
CA THR A 66 12.95 5.09 8.07
C THR A 66 11.88 4.03 8.37
N LEU A 67 12.20 3.03 9.18
CA LEU A 67 11.40 1.82 9.40
C LEU A 67 10.14 2.10 10.24
N TYR A 68 9.01 1.45 9.94
CA TYR A 68 7.85 1.48 10.84
C TYR A 68 8.22 0.88 12.22
N PRO A 69 8.00 1.61 13.34
CA PRO A 69 8.31 1.12 14.69
C PRO A 69 7.32 0.07 15.18
N HIS A 70 6.15 -0.06 14.56
CA HIS A 70 5.10 -1.01 14.91
C HIS A 70 4.32 -1.50 13.67
N VAL A 71 3.11 -2.02 13.88
CA VAL A 71 2.22 -2.49 12.79
C VAL A 71 1.76 -1.32 11.90
N PRO A 72 1.99 -1.36 10.58
CA PRO A 72 1.34 -0.48 9.59
C PRO A 72 -0.09 -0.95 9.27
N GLY A 73 -0.82 -0.14 8.50
CA GLY A 73 -2.17 -0.51 8.03
C GLY A 73 -2.20 -1.46 6.84
N GLY A 74 -3.42 -1.84 6.45
CA GLY A 74 -3.68 -2.76 5.35
C GLY A 74 -3.43 -4.22 5.72
N ASP A 75 -2.77 -4.95 4.82
CA ASP A 75 -2.56 -6.39 4.92
C ASP A 75 -1.49 -6.75 5.97
N SER A 76 -0.57 -5.83 6.25
CA SER A 76 0.55 -6.01 7.18
C SER A 76 0.14 -6.57 8.55
N GLY A 77 -0.96 -6.08 9.15
CA GLY A 77 -1.45 -6.62 10.42
C GLY A 77 -1.85 -8.09 10.36
N GLU A 78 -2.44 -8.52 9.24
CA GLU A 78 -2.81 -9.91 8.98
C GLU A 78 -1.57 -10.76 8.71
N LEU A 79 -0.67 -10.27 7.85
CA LEU A 79 0.56 -10.96 7.43
C LEU A 79 1.50 -11.20 8.62
N ILE A 80 1.75 -10.16 9.45
CA ILE A 80 2.56 -10.25 10.67
C ILE A 80 1.97 -11.25 11.66
N ALA A 81 0.66 -11.17 11.90
CA ALA A 81 -0.01 -12.03 12.88
C ALA A 81 -0.09 -13.49 12.41
N SER A 82 -0.36 -13.72 11.12
CA SER A 82 -0.34 -15.04 10.49
C SER A 82 1.06 -15.65 10.57
N ALA A 83 2.10 -14.93 10.15
CA ALA A 83 3.48 -15.40 10.22
C ALA A 83 3.91 -15.70 11.66
N PHE A 84 3.56 -14.83 12.63
CA PHE A 84 3.87 -15.03 14.03
C PHE A 84 3.23 -16.31 14.60
N GLN A 85 2.00 -16.62 14.20
CA GLN A 85 1.27 -17.82 14.63
C GLN A 85 1.51 -19.07 13.77
N LEU A 86 2.26 -18.96 12.66
CA LEU A 86 2.33 -19.99 11.61
C LEU A 86 0.94 -20.36 11.03
N GLY A 87 0.11 -19.33 10.81
CA GLY A 87 -1.15 -19.40 10.07
C GLY A 87 -0.99 -19.16 8.57
N VAL A 88 -2.11 -19.16 7.86
CA VAL A 88 -2.19 -18.95 6.41
C VAL A 88 -2.72 -17.55 6.10
N GLY A 89 -2.02 -16.76 5.30
CA GLY A 89 -2.51 -15.44 4.87
C GLY A 89 -3.65 -15.53 3.84
N HIS A 90 -4.19 -14.39 3.41
CA HIS A 90 -5.18 -14.36 2.33
C HIS A 90 -4.65 -14.99 1.02
N PRO A 91 -5.51 -15.52 0.13
CA PRO A 91 -5.07 -16.29 -1.05
C PRO A 91 -4.05 -15.54 -1.94
N PRO A 92 -2.87 -16.12 -2.23
CA PRO A 92 -2.56 -17.56 -2.22
C PRO A 92 -1.91 -18.10 -0.93
N GLY A 93 -1.89 -17.31 0.16
CA GLY A 93 -1.45 -17.74 1.49
C GLY A 93 0.02 -17.47 1.82
N TYR A 94 0.80 -17.04 0.82
CA TYR A 94 2.20 -16.61 0.92
C TYR A 94 3.13 -17.54 1.75
N PRO A 95 3.13 -18.88 1.57
CA PRO A 95 3.93 -19.82 2.38
C PRO A 95 5.38 -19.41 2.65
N LEU A 96 6.09 -18.91 1.63
CA LEU A 96 7.50 -18.51 1.80
C LEU A 96 7.64 -17.33 2.77
N PHE A 97 6.80 -16.31 2.63
CA PHE A 97 6.79 -15.15 3.51
C PHE A 97 6.50 -15.57 4.96
N MET A 98 5.48 -16.42 5.17
CA MET A 98 5.10 -16.90 6.51
C MET A 98 6.24 -17.63 7.22
N VAL A 99 6.92 -18.53 6.51
CA VAL A 99 8.07 -19.28 7.04
C VAL A 99 9.29 -18.38 7.23
N TYR A 100 9.60 -17.50 6.27
CA TYR A 100 10.70 -16.54 6.34
C TYR A 100 10.55 -15.63 7.56
N GLU A 101 9.39 -14.96 7.69
CA GLU A 101 9.16 -14.00 8.78
C GLU A 101 9.10 -14.67 10.14
N LYS A 102 8.54 -15.89 10.25
CA LYS A 102 8.60 -16.64 11.51
C LYS A 102 10.04 -16.93 11.92
N ILE A 103 10.89 -17.39 11.00
CA ILE A 103 12.30 -17.69 11.30
C ILE A 103 13.04 -16.39 11.65
N PHE A 104 12.91 -15.35 10.83
CA PHE A 104 13.63 -14.09 11.00
C PHE A 104 13.26 -13.38 12.32
N SER A 105 11.97 -13.23 12.61
CA SER A 105 11.48 -12.62 13.85
C SER A 105 11.77 -13.46 15.11
N SER A 106 12.04 -14.76 14.97
CA SER A 106 12.50 -15.63 16.07
C SER A 106 14.00 -15.52 16.33
N LEU A 107 14.81 -15.11 15.35
CA LEU A 107 16.25 -14.86 15.52
C LEU A 107 16.55 -13.49 16.17
N LEU A 108 15.71 -12.49 15.91
CA LEU A 108 15.76 -11.19 16.57
C LEU A 108 14.98 -11.23 17.90
N HIS A 109 15.69 -11.14 19.03
CA HIS A 109 15.07 -11.33 20.35
C HIS A 109 14.55 -10.03 21.01
N PHE A 110 14.76 -8.87 20.40
CA PHE A 110 14.43 -7.53 20.95
C PHE A 110 13.46 -6.75 20.04
N GLY A 111 12.87 -5.67 20.56
CA GLY A 111 11.78 -4.95 19.89
C GLY A 111 10.46 -5.75 19.89
N ASN A 112 9.40 -5.15 19.35
CA ASN A 112 8.09 -5.80 19.18
C ASN A 112 8.06 -6.68 17.92
N VAL A 113 7.04 -7.54 17.79
CA VAL A 113 6.94 -8.50 16.66
C VAL A 113 6.88 -7.81 15.30
N ALA A 114 6.11 -6.72 15.16
CA ALA A 114 5.99 -6.01 13.88
C ALA A 114 7.32 -5.40 13.48
N TRP A 115 8.01 -4.71 14.39
CA TRP A 115 9.34 -4.15 14.14
C TRP A 115 10.35 -5.20 13.65
N ARG A 116 10.39 -6.38 14.27
CA ARG A 116 11.30 -7.47 13.85
C ARG A 116 11.02 -7.94 12.42
N MET A 117 9.75 -8.00 12.03
CA MET A 117 9.34 -8.43 10.69
C MET A 117 9.53 -7.31 9.64
N ASN A 118 9.27 -6.06 10.02
CA ASN A 118 9.63 -4.88 9.20
C ASN A 118 11.14 -4.89 8.88
N VAL A 119 12.00 -5.21 9.86
CA VAL A 119 13.45 -5.38 9.66
C VAL A 119 13.78 -6.53 8.70
N GLY A 120 13.01 -7.62 8.70
CA GLY A 120 13.12 -8.72 7.72
C GLY A 120 12.93 -8.20 6.30
N MET A 121 11.84 -7.45 6.08
CA MET A 121 11.58 -6.82 4.78
C MET A 121 12.62 -5.76 4.37
N ALA A 122 13.18 -5.00 5.32
CA ALA A 122 14.30 -4.10 5.03
C ALA A 122 15.55 -4.83 4.53
N VAL A 123 15.86 -6.02 5.11
CA VAL A 123 16.98 -6.86 4.68
C VAL A 123 16.79 -7.40 3.27
N VAL A 124 15.60 -7.92 2.91
CA VAL A 124 15.36 -8.46 1.55
C VAL A 124 15.20 -7.34 0.51
N GLY A 125 14.60 -6.20 0.87
CA GLY A 125 14.54 -5.01 0.01
C GLY A 125 15.93 -4.48 -0.34
N ALA A 126 16.79 -4.28 0.66
CA ALA A 126 18.16 -3.84 0.44
C ALA A 126 19.01 -4.88 -0.33
N SER A 127 18.80 -6.18 -0.07
CA SER A 127 19.45 -7.26 -0.82
C SER A 127 19.04 -7.29 -2.29
N SER A 128 17.79 -6.91 -2.60
CA SER A 128 17.29 -6.79 -3.98
C SER A 128 18.08 -5.74 -4.76
N ALA A 129 18.39 -4.60 -4.14
CA ALA A 129 19.20 -3.54 -4.76
C ALA A 129 20.62 -4.00 -5.11
N GLY A 130 21.29 -4.76 -4.21
CA GLY A 130 22.61 -5.35 -4.49
C GLY A 130 22.56 -6.42 -5.59
N MET A 131 21.51 -7.25 -5.63
CA MET A 131 21.31 -8.24 -6.69
C MET A 131 20.98 -7.60 -8.05
N LEU A 132 20.27 -6.47 -8.04
CA LEU A 132 20.02 -5.69 -9.25
C LEU A 132 21.29 -5.00 -9.78
N TYR A 133 22.18 -4.54 -8.91
CA TYR A 133 23.54 -4.12 -9.31
C TYR A 133 24.27 -5.26 -10.03
N MET A 134 24.28 -6.48 -9.47
CA MET A 134 24.93 -7.64 -10.10
C MET A 134 24.30 -7.99 -11.45
N THR A 135 22.97 -7.91 -11.57
CA THR A 135 22.26 -8.07 -12.85
C THR A 135 22.72 -7.01 -13.87
N ALA A 136 22.73 -5.74 -13.48
CA ALA A 136 23.06 -4.61 -14.36
C ALA A 136 24.52 -4.61 -14.81
N VAL A 137 25.47 -4.87 -13.89
CA VAL A 137 26.90 -4.83 -14.21
C VAL A 137 27.30 -5.91 -15.21
N HIS A 138 26.70 -7.10 -15.13
CA HIS A 138 26.92 -8.17 -16.11
C HIS A 138 26.14 -7.93 -17.43
N ALA A 139 24.91 -7.43 -17.38
CA ALA A 139 24.11 -7.17 -18.58
C ALA A 139 24.62 -5.98 -19.43
N TRP A 140 25.32 -5.00 -18.83
CA TRP A 140 25.87 -3.83 -19.52
C TRP A 140 27.41 -3.69 -19.51
N ASP A 141 28.16 -4.38 -18.64
CA ASP A 141 29.62 -4.16 -18.38
C ASP A 141 29.96 -2.71 -17.95
N SER A 142 29.04 -2.02 -17.28
CA SER A 142 29.27 -0.66 -16.75
C SER A 142 28.88 -0.57 -15.27
N ARG A 143 29.88 -0.38 -14.41
CA ARG A 143 29.67 -0.15 -12.96
C ARG A 143 28.94 1.16 -12.66
N PRO A 144 29.24 2.31 -13.30
CA PRO A 144 28.48 3.54 -13.06
C PRO A 144 26.99 3.40 -13.42
N LEU A 145 26.67 2.70 -14.51
CA LEU A 145 25.29 2.37 -14.90
C LEU A 145 24.62 1.46 -13.86
N ALA A 146 25.31 0.41 -13.40
CA ALA A 146 24.79 -0.53 -12.42
C ALA A 146 24.53 0.11 -11.05
N ILE A 147 25.41 1.02 -10.59
CA ILE A 147 25.21 1.84 -9.38
C ILE A 147 23.97 2.71 -9.54
N LEU A 148 23.81 3.39 -10.68
CA LEU A 148 22.63 4.20 -10.97
C LEU A 148 21.35 3.35 -10.96
N ALA A 149 21.31 2.22 -11.66
CA ALA A 149 20.13 1.36 -11.71
C ALA A 149 19.72 0.81 -10.33
N SER A 150 20.71 0.35 -9.55
CA SER A 150 20.51 -0.12 -8.18
C SER A 150 19.96 0.98 -7.27
N GLY A 151 20.50 2.20 -7.35
CA GLY A 151 20.02 3.33 -6.57
C GLY A 151 18.66 3.87 -7.00
N LEU A 152 18.37 3.91 -8.31
CA LEU A 152 17.04 4.29 -8.82
C LEU A 152 15.97 3.32 -8.34
N PHE A 153 16.28 2.01 -8.31
CA PHE A 153 15.40 1.00 -7.75
C PHE A 153 15.21 1.18 -6.24
N ALA A 154 16.30 1.28 -5.48
CA ALA A 154 16.22 1.32 -4.02
C ALA A 154 15.57 2.61 -3.48
N LEU A 155 15.71 3.72 -4.18
CA LEU A 155 15.13 5.02 -3.83
C LEU A 155 13.76 5.26 -4.49
N ASN A 156 13.28 4.37 -5.36
CA ASN A 156 11.92 4.43 -5.89
C ASN A 156 10.94 4.45 -4.69
N PRO A 157 10.07 5.47 -4.53
CA PRO A 157 9.32 5.63 -3.29
C PRO A 157 8.38 4.47 -2.97
N ILE A 158 7.85 3.75 -3.96
CA ILE A 158 7.05 2.55 -3.69
C ILE A 158 7.96 1.42 -3.18
N VAL A 159 9.12 1.20 -3.80
CA VAL A 159 10.10 0.19 -3.35
C VAL A 159 10.63 0.50 -1.94
N TRP A 160 10.95 1.76 -1.66
CA TRP A 160 11.37 2.21 -0.34
C TRP A 160 10.25 1.98 0.69
N ASN A 161 9.03 2.47 0.43
CA ASN A 161 7.89 2.31 1.32
C ASN A 161 7.67 0.83 1.69
N TYR A 162 7.54 -0.07 0.72
CA TYR A 162 7.32 -1.49 1.04
C TYR A 162 8.55 -2.18 1.65
N SER A 163 9.76 -1.64 1.48
CA SER A 163 10.96 -2.15 2.19
C SER A 163 11.05 -1.69 3.65
N THR A 164 10.18 -0.78 4.14
CA THR A 164 10.16 -0.35 5.56
C THR A 164 9.11 -1.07 6.42
N HIS A 165 8.34 -2.00 5.84
CA HIS A 165 7.33 -2.77 6.57
C HIS A 165 7.08 -4.20 6.04
N ALA A 166 6.48 -5.04 6.90
CA ALA A 166 6.26 -6.46 6.66
C ALA A 166 5.12 -6.74 5.65
N GLU A 167 5.46 -6.65 4.37
CA GLU A 167 4.60 -6.96 3.22
C GLU A 167 5.28 -7.99 2.29
N VAL A 168 4.51 -8.61 1.39
CA VAL A 168 5.00 -9.73 0.55
C VAL A 168 5.89 -9.30 -0.64
N PHE A 169 5.86 -8.00 -0.98
CA PHE A 169 6.47 -7.45 -2.20
C PHE A 169 8.02 -7.37 -2.18
N PRO A 170 8.70 -6.97 -1.07
CA PRO A 170 10.17 -6.90 -1.04
C PRO A 170 10.84 -8.28 -1.21
N LEU A 171 10.25 -9.32 -0.61
CA LEU A 171 10.70 -10.70 -0.82
C LEU A 171 10.48 -11.16 -2.27
N ASN A 172 9.37 -10.75 -2.90
CA ASN A 172 9.15 -11.01 -4.33
C ASN A 172 10.19 -10.30 -5.21
N ASN A 173 10.52 -9.04 -4.89
CA ASN A 173 11.54 -8.29 -5.61
C ASN A 173 12.92 -8.95 -5.54
N LEU A 174 13.29 -9.54 -4.40
CA LEU A 174 14.54 -10.27 -4.24
C LEU A 174 14.57 -11.50 -5.16
N LEU A 175 13.46 -12.25 -5.23
CA LEU A 175 13.32 -13.43 -6.08
C LEU A 175 13.36 -13.06 -7.56
N VAL A 176 12.71 -11.96 -7.98
CA VAL A 176 12.81 -11.42 -9.34
C VAL A 176 14.25 -10.99 -9.66
N CYS A 177 14.91 -10.21 -8.80
CA CYS A 177 16.29 -9.77 -9.02
C CYS A 177 17.26 -10.96 -9.10
N LEU A 178 17.06 -11.99 -8.28
CA LEU A 178 17.85 -13.22 -8.32
C LEU A 178 17.60 -14.03 -9.60
N LEU A 179 16.35 -14.13 -10.05
CA LEU A 179 15.99 -14.81 -11.30
C LEU A 179 16.55 -14.08 -12.54
N LEU A 180 16.52 -12.75 -12.53
CA LEU A 180 17.17 -11.93 -13.55
C LEU A 180 18.69 -12.15 -13.55
N TYR A 181 19.35 -12.08 -12.39
CA TYR A 181 20.77 -12.37 -12.25
C TYR A 181 21.12 -13.77 -12.78
N LEU A 182 20.43 -14.82 -12.32
CA LEU A 182 20.64 -16.19 -12.80
C LEU A 182 20.43 -16.33 -14.31
N THR A 183 19.47 -15.60 -14.89
CA THR A 183 19.27 -15.54 -16.35
C THR A 183 20.48 -14.90 -17.06
N VAL A 184 21.02 -13.78 -16.55
CA VAL A 184 22.25 -13.17 -17.08
C VAL A 184 23.41 -14.17 -17.04
N ARG A 185 23.63 -14.81 -15.88
CA ARG A 185 24.71 -15.80 -15.68
C ARG A 185 24.57 -17.03 -16.57
N TYR A 186 23.35 -17.48 -16.83
CA TYR A 186 23.08 -18.55 -17.77
C TYR A 186 23.40 -18.15 -19.22
N MET A 187 23.10 -16.91 -19.60
CA MET A 187 23.40 -16.38 -20.95
C MET A 187 24.91 -16.21 -21.19
N GLU A 188 25.68 -15.88 -20.14
CA GLU A 188 27.14 -15.85 -20.15
C GLU A 188 27.75 -17.23 -20.33
N ARG A 189 27.36 -18.18 -19.46
CA ARG A 189 28.12 -19.42 -19.22
C ARG A 189 27.55 -20.66 -19.90
N ARG A 190 26.24 -20.69 -20.20
CA ARG A 190 25.49 -21.87 -20.68
C ARG A 190 25.59 -23.09 -19.76
N GLU A 191 25.85 -22.84 -18.48
CA GLU A 191 25.95 -23.87 -17.43
C GLU A 191 24.56 -24.35 -17.00
N ALA A 192 24.31 -25.67 -17.08
CA ALA A 192 23.05 -26.27 -16.65
C ALA A 192 22.77 -26.09 -15.15
N SER A 193 23.81 -26.06 -14.30
CA SER A 193 23.73 -25.73 -12.87
C SER A 193 23.02 -24.40 -12.59
N VAL A 194 23.27 -23.37 -13.42
CA VAL A 194 22.64 -22.06 -13.26
C VAL A 194 21.15 -22.13 -13.61
N ALA A 195 20.78 -22.87 -14.67
CA ALA A 195 19.38 -23.10 -15.03
C ALA A 195 18.62 -23.90 -13.95
N ARG A 196 19.28 -24.86 -13.28
CA ARG A 196 18.74 -25.63 -12.15
C ARG A 196 18.43 -24.76 -10.94
N TRP A 197 19.34 -23.87 -10.57
CA TRP A 197 19.06 -22.87 -9.53
C TRP A 197 17.97 -21.88 -9.95
N GLY A 198 17.92 -21.50 -11.23
CA GLY A 198 16.80 -20.72 -11.79
C GLY A 198 15.45 -21.42 -11.60
N ALA A 199 15.34 -22.69 -11.97
CA ALA A 199 14.13 -23.49 -11.79
C ALA A 199 13.71 -23.62 -10.31
N PHE A 200 14.66 -23.81 -9.39
CA PHE A 200 14.39 -23.77 -7.95
C PHE A 200 13.84 -22.43 -7.48
N VAL A 201 14.44 -21.31 -7.91
CA VAL A 201 13.99 -19.95 -7.58
C VAL A 201 12.60 -19.65 -8.17
N MET A 202 12.26 -20.19 -9.35
CA MET A 202 10.90 -20.08 -9.91
C MET A 202 9.88 -20.81 -9.03
N GLY A 203 10.14 -22.07 -8.68
CA GLY A 203 9.27 -22.83 -7.77
C GLY A 203 9.06 -22.12 -6.43
N LEU A 204 10.15 -21.58 -5.87
CA LEU A 204 10.14 -20.79 -4.64
C LEU A 204 9.35 -19.47 -4.79
N GLY A 205 9.54 -18.78 -5.92
CA GLY A 205 8.84 -17.54 -6.31
C GLY A 205 7.33 -17.67 -6.24
N LEU A 206 6.79 -18.71 -6.87
CA LEU A 206 5.35 -19.00 -6.87
C LEU A 206 4.80 -19.27 -5.46
N THR A 207 5.63 -19.68 -4.50
CA THR A 207 5.24 -19.87 -3.08
C THR A 207 5.31 -18.57 -2.26
N ASN A 208 5.85 -17.49 -2.84
CA ASN A 208 5.69 -16.14 -2.32
C ASN A 208 4.49 -15.46 -3.01
N GLN A 209 4.62 -15.01 -4.26
CA GLN A 209 3.61 -14.19 -4.93
C GLN A 209 3.42 -14.62 -6.38
N HIS A 210 2.20 -15.01 -6.75
CA HIS A 210 1.88 -15.58 -8.08
C HIS A 210 2.24 -14.69 -9.27
N THR A 211 2.29 -13.36 -9.10
CA THR A 211 2.63 -12.44 -10.19
C THR A 211 4.05 -12.60 -10.72
N ILE A 212 4.94 -13.27 -9.98
CA ILE A 212 6.28 -13.60 -10.48
C ILE A 212 6.23 -14.47 -11.74
N ILE A 213 5.17 -15.27 -11.96
CA ILE A 213 5.01 -16.09 -13.16
C ILE A 213 5.12 -15.28 -14.47
N ILE A 214 4.78 -13.99 -14.39
CA ILE A 214 4.84 -13.04 -15.49
C ILE A 214 6.30 -12.74 -15.89
N TYR A 215 7.24 -12.80 -14.94
CA TYR A 215 8.68 -12.81 -15.22
C TYR A 215 9.19 -14.20 -15.62
N GLU A 216 8.72 -15.24 -14.95
CA GLU A 216 9.19 -16.62 -15.16
C GLU A 216 8.99 -17.11 -16.58
N LEU A 217 7.81 -16.89 -17.17
CA LEU A 217 7.48 -17.35 -18.52
C LEU A 217 8.46 -16.85 -19.61
N PRO A 218 8.64 -15.52 -19.82
CA PRO A 218 9.57 -15.03 -20.84
C PRO A 218 11.03 -15.42 -20.52
N LEU A 219 11.47 -15.36 -19.27
CA LEU A 219 12.85 -15.70 -18.89
C LEU A 219 13.14 -17.19 -19.12
N MET A 220 12.23 -18.09 -18.74
CA MET A 220 12.31 -19.53 -19.00
C MET A 220 12.36 -19.82 -20.50
N ILE A 221 11.48 -19.20 -21.30
CA ILE A 221 11.50 -19.33 -22.76
C ILE A 221 12.85 -18.85 -23.32
N GLY A 222 13.37 -17.73 -22.83
CA GLY A 222 14.70 -17.22 -23.20
C GLY A 222 15.83 -18.21 -22.87
N VAL A 223 15.82 -18.80 -21.66
CA VAL A 223 16.77 -19.85 -21.24
C VAL A 223 16.68 -21.09 -22.12
N ILE A 224 15.48 -21.57 -22.44
CA ILE A 224 15.24 -22.73 -23.32
C ILE A 224 15.75 -22.45 -24.73
N LEU A 225 15.32 -21.35 -25.36
CA LEU A 225 15.72 -20.97 -26.72
C LEU A 225 17.24 -20.83 -26.85
N ALA A 226 17.88 -20.32 -25.80
CA ALA A 226 19.32 -20.05 -25.80
C ALA A 226 20.18 -21.24 -25.31
N GLY A 227 19.55 -22.27 -24.74
CA GLY A 227 20.18 -23.55 -24.36
C GLY A 227 19.95 -24.70 -25.35
N GLY A 228 18.87 -24.62 -26.14
CA GLY A 228 18.50 -25.62 -27.14
C GLY A 228 18.45 -27.05 -26.58
N GLY A 229 19.01 -28.00 -27.35
CA GLY A 229 19.01 -29.43 -27.01
C GLY A 229 19.71 -29.79 -25.69
N ARG A 230 20.50 -28.89 -25.07
CA ARG A 230 21.09 -29.15 -23.73
C ARG A 230 20.03 -29.05 -22.62
N ILE A 231 19.17 -28.04 -22.69
CA ILE A 231 18.06 -27.83 -21.74
C ILE A 231 16.89 -28.75 -22.06
N LEU A 232 16.63 -29.00 -23.35
CA LEU A 232 15.56 -29.89 -23.82
C LEU A 232 15.91 -31.39 -23.76
N ASN A 233 17.05 -31.76 -23.16
CA ASN A 233 17.39 -33.16 -22.91
C ASN A 233 16.43 -33.74 -21.85
N PRO A 234 15.81 -34.93 -22.04
CA PRO A 234 14.88 -35.51 -21.07
C PRO A 234 15.43 -35.64 -19.65
N ARG A 235 16.73 -35.91 -19.49
CA ARG A 235 17.39 -35.95 -18.17
C ARG A 235 17.47 -34.56 -17.55
N GLU A 236 17.78 -33.54 -18.35
CA GLU A 236 17.88 -32.17 -17.84
C GLU A 236 16.49 -31.62 -17.50
N ILE A 237 15.47 -31.87 -18.34
CA ILE A 237 14.07 -31.56 -18.05
C ILE A 237 13.66 -32.20 -16.71
N ALA A 238 13.95 -33.48 -16.48
CA ALA A 238 13.62 -34.14 -15.22
C ALA A 238 14.31 -33.49 -14.00
N VAL A 239 15.58 -33.06 -14.13
CA VAL A 239 16.30 -32.36 -13.06
C VAL A 239 15.75 -30.94 -12.84
N LEU A 240 15.45 -30.19 -13.91
CA LEU A 240 14.86 -28.86 -13.82
C LEU A 240 13.47 -28.93 -13.17
N SER A 241 12.63 -29.89 -13.56
CA SER A 241 11.33 -30.14 -12.92
C SER A 241 11.49 -30.55 -11.45
N ALA A 242 12.48 -31.37 -11.10
CA ALA A 242 12.74 -31.74 -9.70
C ALA A 242 13.21 -30.53 -8.86
N MET A 243 14.04 -29.64 -9.42
CA MET A 243 14.46 -28.40 -8.75
C MET A 243 13.30 -27.42 -8.58
N PHE A 244 12.46 -27.25 -9.61
CA PHE A 244 11.23 -26.46 -9.52
C PHE A 244 10.29 -27.02 -8.44
N LEU A 245 10.01 -28.33 -8.45
CA LEU A 245 9.17 -28.97 -7.45
C LEU A 245 9.77 -28.88 -6.04
N LEU A 246 11.10 -28.89 -5.90
CA LEU A 246 11.76 -28.66 -4.61
C LEU A 246 11.51 -27.23 -4.09
N GLY A 247 11.62 -26.21 -4.93
CA GLY A 247 11.27 -24.83 -4.54
C GLY A 247 9.78 -24.66 -4.25
N PHE A 248 8.93 -25.25 -5.11
CA PHE A 248 7.47 -25.23 -4.99
C PHE A 248 6.94 -26.03 -3.78
N SER A 249 7.74 -26.95 -3.22
CA SER A 249 7.37 -27.79 -2.07
C SER A 249 7.05 -27.01 -0.80
N VAL A 250 7.44 -25.73 -0.72
CA VAL A 250 7.05 -24.83 0.38
C VAL A 250 5.53 -24.69 0.48
N TYR A 251 4.76 -24.92 -0.59
CA TYR A 251 3.29 -25.00 -0.53
C TYR A 251 2.75 -26.10 0.38
N LEU A 252 3.54 -27.13 0.72
CA LEU A 252 3.18 -28.13 1.73
C LEU A 252 2.97 -27.51 3.13
N TYR A 253 3.43 -26.28 3.35
CA TYR A 253 3.08 -25.46 4.52
C TYR A 253 1.57 -25.26 4.69
N LEU A 254 0.81 -25.00 3.61
CA LEU A 254 -0.62 -24.66 3.70
C LEU A 254 -1.46 -25.73 4.45
N PRO A 255 -1.45 -27.02 4.07
CA PRO A 255 -2.19 -28.05 4.81
C PRO A 255 -1.70 -28.22 6.26
N LEU A 256 -0.40 -28.05 6.51
CA LEU A 256 0.19 -28.18 7.85
C LEU A 256 -0.24 -27.04 8.78
N ALA A 257 -0.17 -25.79 8.29
CA ALA A 257 -0.64 -24.59 9.01
C ALA A 257 -2.14 -24.68 9.28
N THR A 258 -2.94 -25.05 8.27
CA THR A 258 -4.39 -25.22 8.40
C THR A 258 -4.74 -26.24 9.47
N TYR A 259 -4.00 -27.34 9.65
CA TYR A 259 -4.33 -28.33 10.69
C TYR A 259 -4.42 -27.70 12.10
N SER A 260 -3.60 -26.69 12.37
CA SER A 260 -3.67 -25.94 13.64
C SER A 260 -4.79 -24.89 13.67
N MET A 261 -5.26 -24.38 12.51
CA MET A 261 -6.13 -23.20 12.32
C MET A 261 -5.91 -22.12 13.41
N PRO A 262 -4.78 -21.39 13.37
CA PRO A 262 -4.54 -20.28 14.28
C PRO A 262 -5.58 -19.17 14.13
N TYR A 263 -5.69 -18.32 15.15
CA TYR A 263 -6.68 -17.24 15.19
C TYR A 263 -6.56 -16.29 13.98
N VAL A 264 -5.34 -16.07 13.50
CA VAL A 264 -5.07 -15.36 12.24
C VAL A 264 -4.64 -16.36 11.18
N SER A 265 -5.63 -16.92 10.48
CA SER A 265 -5.45 -17.86 9.37
C SER A 265 -6.66 -17.89 8.44
N TRP A 266 -6.42 -17.99 7.13
CA TRP A 266 -7.42 -18.11 6.07
C TRP A 266 -7.50 -19.54 5.51
N GLY A 267 -8.63 -19.84 4.87
CA GLY A 267 -8.82 -21.04 4.06
C GLY A 267 -9.01 -22.33 4.86
N ASP A 268 -9.18 -23.43 4.13
CA ASP A 268 -9.11 -24.79 4.64
C ASP A 268 -8.23 -25.65 3.72
N GLY A 269 -6.92 -25.65 3.96
CA GLY A 269 -5.97 -26.52 3.28
C GLY A 269 -6.02 -27.99 3.68
N THR A 270 -6.90 -28.44 4.59
CA THR A 270 -6.91 -29.86 5.05
C THR A 270 -7.43 -30.83 4.00
N THR A 271 -8.12 -30.33 2.97
CA THR A 271 -8.63 -31.11 1.84
C THR A 271 -7.96 -30.71 0.53
N TRP A 272 -7.88 -31.64 -0.44
CA TRP A 272 -7.36 -31.33 -1.79
C TRP A 272 -8.17 -30.22 -2.49
N GLU A 273 -9.48 -30.16 -2.25
CA GLU A 273 -10.33 -29.12 -2.84
C GLU A 273 -10.02 -27.75 -2.24
N GLY A 274 -9.98 -27.63 -0.90
CA GLY A 274 -9.68 -26.37 -0.24
C GLY A 274 -8.24 -25.90 -0.48
N PHE A 275 -7.26 -26.81 -0.54
CA PHE A 275 -5.89 -26.51 -0.98
C PHE A 275 -5.87 -25.92 -2.40
N LYS A 276 -6.53 -26.56 -3.37
CA LYS A 276 -6.62 -26.03 -4.74
C LYS A 276 -7.31 -24.67 -4.80
N ARG A 277 -8.40 -24.47 -4.06
CA ARG A 277 -9.15 -23.21 -4.06
C ARG A 277 -8.30 -22.05 -3.57
N HIS A 278 -7.64 -22.24 -2.42
CA HIS A 278 -6.73 -21.25 -1.85
C HIS A 278 -5.52 -21.00 -2.76
N LEU A 279 -4.89 -22.06 -3.29
CA LEU A 279 -3.79 -21.95 -4.24
C LEU A 279 -4.20 -21.17 -5.49
N LEU A 280 -5.31 -21.52 -6.14
CA LEU A 280 -5.77 -20.89 -7.38
C LEU A 280 -6.46 -19.53 -7.17
N ARG A 281 -6.59 -19.06 -5.92
CA ARG A 281 -7.26 -17.80 -5.55
C ARG A 281 -8.70 -17.76 -6.07
N VAL A 282 -9.43 -18.86 -5.92
CA VAL A 282 -10.80 -19.04 -6.44
C VAL A 282 -11.77 -18.03 -5.82
N GLU A 283 -11.52 -17.64 -4.56
CA GLU A 283 -12.29 -16.62 -3.83
C GLU A 283 -12.26 -15.25 -4.52
N TYR A 284 -11.16 -14.91 -5.20
CA TYR A 284 -11.05 -13.70 -6.04
C TYR A 284 -11.54 -13.91 -7.48
N GLY A 285 -11.87 -15.15 -7.87
CA GLY A 285 -12.34 -15.52 -9.21
C GLY A 285 -11.26 -15.98 -10.20
N SER A 286 -10.05 -16.30 -9.72
CA SER A 286 -8.87 -16.75 -10.49
C SER A 286 -8.36 -15.76 -11.56
N PHE A 287 -7.06 -15.45 -11.54
CA PHE A 287 -6.45 -14.42 -12.40
C PHE A 287 -7.08 -13.02 -12.28
N ARG A 288 -7.60 -12.68 -11.09
CA ARG A 288 -8.21 -11.38 -10.75
C ARG A 288 -7.58 -10.78 -9.50
N LEU A 289 -7.76 -9.47 -9.32
CA LEU A 289 -7.37 -8.70 -8.14
C LEU A 289 -8.53 -8.59 -7.14
N SER A 290 -9.74 -8.27 -7.61
CA SER A 290 -10.96 -8.17 -6.78
C SER A 290 -12.00 -9.23 -7.17
N ALA A 291 -12.77 -9.70 -6.18
CA ALA A 291 -13.91 -10.60 -6.36
C ALA A 291 -15.18 -9.87 -6.82
N ASP A 292 -15.36 -8.63 -6.37
CA ASP A 292 -16.59 -7.84 -6.58
C ASP A 292 -16.65 -7.26 -7.99
N GLU A 293 -15.49 -6.85 -8.53
CA GLU A 293 -15.38 -6.29 -9.87
C GLU A 293 -15.39 -7.39 -10.94
N ARG A 294 -16.46 -7.44 -11.74
CA ARG A 294 -16.68 -8.50 -12.74
C ARG A 294 -16.21 -8.16 -14.15
N GLU A 295 -15.80 -6.92 -14.39
CA GLU A 295 -15.29 -6.48 -15.69
C GLU A 295 -13.89 -7.05 -16.00
N PRO A 296 -13.52 -7.23 -17.28
CA PRO A 296 -12.16 -7.61 -17.68
C PRO A 296 -11.15 -6.49 -17.44
N GLY A 297 -9.86 -6.83 -17.39
CA GLY A 297 -8.78 -5.87 -17.14
C GLY A 297 -8.66 -4.82 -18.24
N ARG A 298 -8.49 -3.56 -17.81
CA ARG A 298 -8.56 -2.38 -18.69
C ARG A 298 -7.17 -1.93 -19.14
N LEU A 299 -6.57 -2.68 -20.06
CA LEU A 299 -5.19 -2.49 -20.55
C LEU A 299 -4.79 -1.02 -20.80
N ARG A 300 -5.59 -0.26 -21.56
CA ARG A 300 -5.29 1.16 -21.87
C ARG A 300 -5.25 2.03 -20.62
N GLU A 301 -6.22 1.85 -19.71
CA GLU A 301 -6.32 2.61 -18.47
C GLU A 301 -5.13 2.27 -17.55
N GLY A 302 -4.86 0.98 -17.34
CA GLY A 302 -3.71 0.52 -16.57
C GLY A 302 -2.37 1.03 -17.08
N VAL A 303 -2.14 1.00 -18.41
CA VAL A 303 -0.90 1.53 -19.02
C VAL A 303 -0.75 3.05 -18.81
N VAL A 304 -1.82 3.83 -18.90
CA VAL A 304 -1.76 5.29 -18.67
C VAL A 304 -1.39 5.60 -17.22
N PHE A 305 -2.05 4.97 -16.25
CA PHE A 305 -1.73 5.16 -14.83
C PHE A 305 -0.35 4.57 -14.44
N TRP A 306 0.09 3.47 -15.07
CA TRP A 306 1.45 2.95 -14.91
C TRP A 306 2.50 3.94 -15.42
N MET A 307 2.28 4.57 -16.58
CA MET A 307 3.20 5.60 -17.10
C MET A 307 3.27 6.83 -16.18
N ASP A 308 2.12 7.34 -15.74
CA ASP A 308 2.03 8.43 -14.75
C ASP A 308 2.80 8.07 -13.47
N ASN A 309 2.60 6.86 -12.95
CA ASN A 309 3.36 6.36 -11.81
C ASN A 309 4.86 6.30 -12.09
N ALA A 310 5.31 5.81 -13.25
CA ALA A 310 6.74 5.78 -13.58
C ALA A 310 7.40 7.18 -13.53
N PHE A 311 6.66 8.25 -13.86
CA PHE A 311 7.09 9.64 -13.65
C PHE A 311 7.08 10.08 -12.18
N GLN A 312 6.06 9.70 -11.41
CA GLN A 312 5.96 10.05 -9.98
C GLN A 312 7.00 9.34 -9.09
N GLN A 313 7.44 8.13 -9.47
CA GLN A 313 8.33 7.29 -8.68
C GLN A 313 9.81 7.33 -9.12
N SER A 314 10.17 8.23 -10.04
CA SER A 314 11.52 8.40 -10.60
C SER A 314 12.00 9.84 -10.46
N PRO A 315 13.31 10.13 -10.56
CA PRO A 315 13.77 11.50 -10.70
C PRO A 315 13.22 12.13 -11.98
N TYR A 316 12.99 13.46 -11.97
CA TYR A 316 12.33 14.17 -13.06
C TYR A 316 12.89 13.83 -14.45
N GLY A 317 12.01 13.40 -15.35
CA GLY A 317 12.34 13.05 -16.74
C GLY A 317 13.01 11.68 -16.96
N PHE A 318 13.31 10.91 -15.91
CA PHE A 318 13.96 9.60 -16.07
C PHE A 318 13.21 8.57 -16.95
N PRO A 319 11.86 8.51 -16.97
CA PRO A 319 11.15 7.65 -17.91
C PRO A 319 11.46 7.95 -19.38
N TYR A 320 11.77 9.20 -19.76
CA TYR A 320 12.24 9.52 -21.12
C TYR A 320 13.60 8.88 -21.41
N PHE A 321 14.53 8.88 -20.44
CA PHE A 321 15.78 8.12 -20.58
C PHE A 321 15.53 6.61 -20.64
N GLY A 322 14.48 6.10 -20.00
CA GLY A 322 14.02 4.71 -20.15
C GLY A 322 13.64 4.37 -21.59
N VAL A 323 12.80 5.20 -22.21
CA VAL A 323 12.40 5.05 -23.62
C VAL A 323 13.61 5.15 -24.56
N LEU A 324 14.48 6.15 -24.36
CA LEU A 324 15.70 6.32 -25.15
C LEU A 324 16.67 5.13 -24.98
N GLY A 325 16.82 4.62 -23.76
CA GLY A 325 17.63 3.44 -23.45
C GLY A 325 17.11 2.19 -24.15
N ALA A 326 15.80 1.93 -24.06
CA ALA A 326 15.15 0.82 -24.75
C ALA A 326 15.28 0.92 -26.28
N ALA A 327 15.03 2.09 -26.86
CA ALA A 327 15.20 2.34 -28.29
C ALA A 327 16.65 2.12 -28.74
N TRP A 328 17.63 2.54 -27.94
CA TRP A 328 19.05 2.29 -28.22
C TRP A 328 19.37 0.79 -28.21
N GLU A 329 18.83 0.00 -27.27
CA GLU A 329 19.06 -1.45 -27.26
C GLU A 329 18.43 -2.16 -28.45
N VAL A 330 17.26 -1.72 -28.92
CA VAL A 330 16.66 -2.22 -30.16
C VAL A 330 17.55 -1.90 -31.36
N LEU A 331 18.09 -0.69 -31.46
CA LEU A 331 19.02 -0.31 -32.54
C LEU A 331 20.32 -1.12 -32.49
N GLU A 332 20.91 -1.34 -31.31
CA GLU A 332 22.08 -2.20 -31.15
C GLU A 332 21.77 -3.66 -31.52
N PHE A 333 20.64 -4.22 -31.10
CA PHE A 333 20.24 -5.57 -31.50
C PHE A 333 20.02 -5.69 -33.02
N CYS A 334 19.48 -4.66 -33.66
CA CYS A 334 19.37 -4.61 -35.12
C CYS A 334 20.72 -4.53 -35.84
N ARG A 335 21.73 -3.88 -35.26
CA ARG A 335 23.11 -3.83 -35.79
C ARG A 335 23.83 -5.17 -35.73
N ASP A 336 23.61 -5.94 -34.66
CA ASP A 336 24.16 -7.28 -34.49
C ASP A 336 23.17 -8.17 -33.74
N ARG A 337 22.53 -9.08 -34.49
CA ARG A 337 21.61 -10.09 -33.95
C ARG A 337 22.33 -11.35 -33.46
N GLY A 338 23.66 -11.43 -33.62
CA GLY A 338 24.49 -12.53 -33.13
C GLY A 338 24.74 -12.44 -31.63
N SER A 339 25.19 -11.27 -31.14
CA SER A 339 25.65 -11.08 -29.77
C SER A 339 24.65 -11.56 -28.70
N ARG A 340 25.15 -12.48 -27.85
CA ARG A 340 24.43 -13.03 -26.70
C ARG A 340 24.00 -11.94 -25.71
N LYS A 341 24.83 -10.92 -25.51
CA LYS A 341 24.56 -9.79 -24.59
C LYS A 341 23.47 -8.86 -25.13
N ARG A 342 23.38 -8.66 -26.45
CA ARG A 342 22.28 -7.92 -27.10
C ARG A 342 20.95 -8.71 -27.00
N LYS A 343 20.97 -10.03 -27.26
CA LYS A 343 19.82 -10.93 -27.05
C LYS A 343 19.30 -10.90 -25.61
N LEU A 344 20.18 -10.91 -24.61
CA LEU A 344 19.81 -10.78 -23.20
C LEU A 344 19.07 -9.46 -22.92
N ARG A 345 19.56 -8.31 -23.39
CA ARG A 345 18.88 -7.04 -23.14
C ARG A 345 17.53 -6.94 -23.87
N MET A 346 17.41 -7.57 -25.04
CA MET A 346 16.11 -7.74 -25.70
C MET A 346 15.16 -8.65 -24.91
N LEU A 347 15.66 -9.71 -24.27
CA LEU A 347 14.85 -10.56 -23.37
C LEU A 347 14.35 -9.78 -22.15
N LEU A 348 15.18 -8.90 -21.56
CA LEU A 348 14.74 -8.00 -20.49
C LEU A 348 13.63 -7.04 -20.96
N LEU A 349 13.80 -6.42 -22.14
CA LEU A 349 12.78 -5.53 -22.71
C LEU A 349 11.47 -6.27 -23.05
N LEU A 350 11.57 -7.48 -23.59
CA LEU A 350 10.44 -8.36 -23.83
C LEU A 350 9.73 -8.75 -22.53
N THR A 351 10.48 -9.02 -21.45
CA THR A 351 9.91 -9.36 -20.13
C THR A 351 9.13 -8.18 -19.55
N LEU A 352 9.69 -6.96 -19.62
CA LEU A 352 8.98 -5.73 -19.21
C LEU A 352 7.70 -5.51 -20.05
N THR A 353 7.81 -5.65 -21.37
CA THR A 353 6.69 -5.46 -22.30
C THR A 353 5.58 -6.48 -22.06
N PHE A 354 5.95 -7.76 -21.87
CA PHE A 354 5.04 -8.84 -21.53
C PHE A 354 4.35 -8.59 -20.18
N TYR A 355 5.09 -8.10 -19.17
CA TYR A 355 4.48 -7.76 -17.88
C TYR A 355 3.43 -6.67 -18.00
N ILE A 356 3.78 -5.54 -18.63
CA ILE A 356 2.87 -4.40 -18.80
C ILE A 356 1.61 -4.83 -19.55
N ILE A 357 1.72 -5.64 -20.60
CA ILE A 357 0.56 -6.12 -21.35
C ILE A 357 -0.26 -7.12 -20.52
N PHE A 358 0.37 -8.16 -19.99
CA PHE A 358 -0.31 -9.27 -19.33
C PHE A 358 -1.00 -8.84 -18.03
N PHE A 359 -0.29 -8.11 -17.16
CA PHE A 359 -0.84 -7.66 -15.88
C PHE A 359 -2.05 -6.74 -16.06
N HIS A 360 -1.94 -5.69 -16.88
CA HIS A 360 -3.04 -4.74 -17.08
C HIS A 360 -4.20 -5.30 -17.93
N SER A 361 -4.00 -6.39 -18.67
CA SER A 361 -5.10 -7.12 -19.33
C SER A 361 -5.92 -7.97 -18.35
N LEU A 362 -5.39 -8.27 -17.16
CA LEU A 362 -6.05 -9.07 -16.12
C LEU A 362 -6.47 -8.27 -14.89
N ALA A 363 -5.85 -7.11 -14.64
CA ALA A 363 -6.16 -6.24 -13.52
C ALA A 363 -7.58 -5.63 -13.63
N ASN A 364 -8.55 -6.30 -13.01
CA ASN A 364 -9.98 -5.98 -13.03
C ASN A 364 -10.39 -4.88 -12.05
N LEU A 365 -9.61 -3.80 -11.93
CA LEU A 365 -9.93 -2.66 -11.06
C LEU A 365 -10.13 -1.38 -11.89
N PRO A 366 -11.27 -0.67 -11.77
CA PRO A 366 -11.44 0.65 -12.36
C PRO A 366 -10.56 1.66 -11.61
N LEU A 367 -9.81 2.50 -12.34
CA LEU A 367 -8.84 3.47 -11.78
C LEU A 367 -9.35 4.91 -11.86
N TYR A 368 -10.05 5.28 -12.95
CA TYR A 368 -10.68 6.59 -13.08
C TYR A 368 -11.69 6.85 -11.95
N GLY A 369 -11.49 7.94 -11.20
CA GLY A 369 -12.35 8.31 -10.07
C GLY A 369 -12.24 7.41 -8.83
N ARG A 370 -11.26 6.49 -8.78
CA ARG A 370 -11.10 5.51 -7.68
C ARG A 370 -9.65 5.50 -7.17
N ARG A 371 -9.31 6.45 -6.29
CA ARG A 371 -7.95 6.59 -5.72
C ARG A 371 -7.48 5.31 -5.01
N ASP A 372 -8.34 4.65 -4.25
CA ASP A 372 -8.00 3.43 -3.50
C ASP A 372 -7.55 2.29 -4.44
N ASN A 373 -8.24 2.10 -5.56
CA ASN A 373 -7.87 1.11 -6.58
C ASN A 373 -6.51 1.40 -7.21
N VAL A 374 -6.15 2.68 -7.35
CA VAL A 374 -4.82 3.11 -7.81
C VAL A 374 -3.74 2.77 -6.77
N GLU A 375 -3.99 2.95 -5.47
CA GLU A 375 -3.03 2.56 -4.42
C GLU A 375 -2.89 1.03 -4.25
N ILE A 376 -3.94 0.26 -4.54
CA ILE A 376 -3.87 -1.21 -4.60
C ILE A 376 -3.01 -1.68 -5.79
N ILE A 377 -3.23 -1.15 -7.00
CA ILE A 377 -2.51 -1.61 -8.19
C ILE A 377 -1.04 -1.12 -8.23
N LYS A 378 -0.74 0.05 -7.65
CA LYS A 378 0.61 0.64 -7.55
C LYS A 378 1.67 -0.31 -6.96
N ARG A 379 1.28 -1.16 -6.02
CA ARG A 379 2.16 -2.15 -5.35
C ARG A 379 2.81 -3.12 -6.35
N PHE A 380 2.10 -3.47 -7.42
CA PHE A 380 2.58 -4.39 -8.46
C PHE A 380 3.57 -3.73 -9.43
N TRP A 381 3.49 -2.41 -9.64
CA TRP A 381 4.42 -1.65 -10.48
C TRP A 381 5.84 -1.55 -9.89
N MET A 382 6.05 -1.93 -8.62
CA MET A 382 7.39 -2.20 -8.10
C MET A 382 8.14 -3.27 -8.90
N GLN A 383 7.42 -4.26 -9.45
CA GLN A 383 8.04 -5.36 -10.20
C GLN A 383 8.55 -4.83 -11.55
N THR A 384 7.73 -4.08 -12.29
CA THR A 384 8.15 -3.46 -13.56
C THR A 384 9.30 -2.48 -13.35
N ALA A 385 9.30 -1.72 -12.25
CA ALA A 385 10.38 -0.81 -11.87
C ALA A 385 11.77 -1.48 -11.85
N ILE A 386 11.87 -2.76 -11.46
CA ILE A 386 13.13 -3.54 -11.48
C ILE A 386 13.80 -3.52 -12.86
N VAL A 387 13.01 -3.58 -13.94
CA VAL A 387 13.53 -3.60 -15.31
C VAL A 387 13.52 -2.21 -15.95
N GLU A 388 12.52 -1.38 -15.64
CA GLU A 388 12.48 0.01 -16.10
C GLU A 388 13.75 0.79 -15.74
N VAL A 389 14.20 0.71 -14.47
CA VAL A 389 15.39 1.42 -13.99
C VAL A 389 16.69 0.97 -14.66
N LEU A 390 16.77 -0.26 -15.17
CA LEU A 390 17.90 -0.73 -15.99
C LEU A 390 17.97 0.07 -17.30
N PHE A 391 16.83 0.25 -17.98
CA PHE A 391 16.76 1.02 -19.22
C PHE A 391 16.89 2.53 -18.99
N MET A 392 16.31 3.06 -17.91
CA MET A 392 16.49 4.47 -17.50
C MET A 392 17.97 4.77 -17.26
N ALA A 393 18.64 3.91 -16.48
CA ALA A 393 20.07 4.03 -16.21
C ALA A 393 20.90 3.88 -17.49
N ALA A 394 20.57 2.94 -18.38
CA ALA A 394 21.28 2.74 -19.64
C ALA A 394 21.17 3.94 -20.58
N GLY A 395 19.97 4.52 -20.73
CA GLY A 395 19.76 5.71 -21.55
C GLY A 395 20.48 6.94 -21.00
N PHE A 396 20.31 7.22 -19.70
CA PHE A 396 20.93 8.36 -19.05
C PHE A 396 22.46 8.27 -19.03
N HIS A 397 23.00 7.11 -18.62
CA HIS A 397 24.44 6.88 -18.57
C HIS A 397 25.10 7.04 -19.94
N ARG A 398 24.48 6.50 -21.01
CA ARG A 398 25.01 6.65 -22.38
C ARG A 398 24.99 8.10 -22.84
N LEU A 399 23.90 8.84 -22.58
CA LEU A 399 23.80 10.25 -22.96
C LEU A 399 24.92 11.08 -22.31
N LEU A 400 25.19 10.87 -21.02
CA LEU A 400 26.34 11.51 -20.36
C LEU A 400 27.68 11.04 -20.92
N ALA A 401 27.83 9.75 -21.23
CA ALA A 401 29.05 9.17 -21.77
C ALA A 401 29.39 9.61 -23.21
N LEU A 402 28.45 10.25 -23.94
CA LEU A 402 28.72 10.96 -25.20
C LEU A 402 29.47 12.28 -24.98
N ALA A 403 29.25 12.94 -23.85
CA ALA A 403 29.88 14.22 -23.51
C ALA A 403 31.21 14.05 -22.74
N VAL A 404 31.56 12.84 -22.30
CA VAL A 404 32.71 12.55 -21.44
C VAL A 404 33.67 11.56 -22.09
N PRO A 405 34.96 11.93 -22.31
CA PRO A 405 35.98 11.03 -22.86
C PRO A 405 36.12 9.73 -22.05
N GLU A 406 36.48 8.62 -22.71
CA GLU A 406 36.45 7.28 -22.11
C GLU A 406 37.22 7.19 -20.78
N VAL A 407 38.40 7.81 -20.72
CA VAL A 407 39.27 7.85 -19.53
C VAL A 407 38.62 8.53 -18.31
N HIS A 408 37.66 9.42 -18.53
CA HIS A 408 36.93 10.13 -17.48
C HIS A 408 35.57 9.51 -17.15
N ARG A 409 35.09 8.52 -17.92
CA ARG A 409 33.79 7.86 -17.65
C ARG A 409 33.67 7.23 -16.25
N PRO A 410 34.73 6.75 -15.57
CA PRO A 410 34.64 6.35 -14.16
C PRO A 410 34.18 7.49 -13.23
N ALA A 411 34.50 8.75 -13.53
CA ALA A 411 34.08 9.91 -12.75
C ALA A 411 32.57 10.18 -12.83
N LEU A 412 31.86 9.61 -13.82
CA LEU A 412 30.39 9.69 -13.91
C LEU A 412 29.69 9.11 -12.67
N VAL A 413 30.34 8.24 -11.89
CA VAL A 413 29.83 7.76 -10.59
C VAL A 413 29.47 8.94 -9.68
N VAL A 414 30.26 10.02 -9.65
CA VAL A 414 29.99 11.21 -8.83
C VAL A 414 28.67 11.88 -9.26
N VAL A 415 28.42 11.98 -10.57
CA VAL A 415 27.17 12.54 -11.11
C VAL A 415 25.96 11.67 -10.74
N HIS A 416 26.07 10.35 -10.92
CA HIS A 416 25.00 9.42 -10.55
C HIS A 416 24.70 9.47 -9.05
N VAL A 417 25.73 9.42 -8.19
CA VAL A 417 25.57 9.52 -6.74
C VAL A 417 24.96 10.86 -6.33
N GLY A 418 25.36 11.97 -6.97
CA GLY A 418 24.73 13.28 -6.73
C GLY A 418 23.23 13.30 -7.05
N ILE A 419 22.81 12.68 -8.16
CA ILE A 419 21.39 12.54 -8.52
C ILE A 419 20.64 11.66 -7.51
N LEU A 420 21.23 10.53 -7.12
CA LEU A 420 20.63 9.63 -6.13
C LEU A 420 20.49 10.30 -4.75
N LEU A 421 21.49 11.08 -4.31
CA LEU A 421 21.41 11.84 -3.06
C LEU A 421 20.33 12.95 -3.13
N ALA A 422 20.22 13.66 -4.25
CA ALA A 422 19.17 14.65 -4.46
C ALA A 422 17.77 14.01 -4.48
N PHE A 423 17.63 12.84 -5.10
CA PHE A 423 16.38 12.08 -5.14
C PHE A 423 16.00 11.52 -3.75
N CYS A 424 16.96 10.95 -3.02
CA CYS A 424 16.79 10.54 -1.64
C CYS A 424 16.32 11.71 -0.77
N ARG A 425 17.03 12.86 -0.79
CA ARG A 425 16.66 14.07 -0.04
C ARG A 425 15.24 14.55 -0.35
N ARG A 426 14.79 14.45 -1.61
CA ARG A 426 13.45 14.86 -2.04
C ARG A 426 12.34 14.00 -1.42
N HIS A 427 12.58 12.72 -1.22
CA HIS A 427 11.55 11.77 -0.77
C HIS A 427 11.69 11.34 0.70
N TYR A 428 12.83 11.60 1.35
CA TYR A 428 13.15 11.15 2.71
C TYR A 428 12.03 11.41 3.72
N GLU A 429 11.58 12.67 3.87
CA GLU A 429 10.56 13.05 4.87
C GLU A 429 9.23 12.30 4.70
N ARG A 430 8.84 11.99 3.46
CA ARG A 430 7.62 11.22 3.14
C ARG A 430 7.82 9.71 3.36
N MET A 431 9.04 9.21 3.13
CA MET A 431 9.39 7.80 3.29
C MET A 431 9.80 7.43 4.72
N ASP A 432 10.09 8.43 5.56
CA ASP A 432 10.46 8.25 6.95
C ASP A 432 9.25 7.87 7.81
N GLN A 433 9.22 6.61 8.26
CA GLN A 433 8.15 6.07 9.10
C GLN A 433 8.64 5.74 10.53
N SER A 434 9.84 6.20 10.91
CA SER A 434 10.48 5.91 12.21
C SER A 434 9.63 6.24 13.44
N ASP A 435 8.87 7.34 13.38
CA ASP A 435 7.95 7.79 14.43
C ASP A 435 6.47 7.43 14.17
N ASN A 436 6.17 6.55 13.21
CA ASN A 436 4.78 6.22 12.85
C ASN A 436 4.16 5.16 13.78
N TYR A 437 3.39 5.64 14.75
CA TYR A 437 2.60 4.80 15.68
C TYR A 437 1.09 4.85 15.42
N ILE A 438 0.62 5.54 14.38
CA ILE A 438 -0.77 5.95 14.17
C ILE A 438 -1.73 4.74 14.14
N VAL A 439 -1.56 3.85 13.16
CA VAL A 439 -2.43 2.67 12.98
C VAL A 439 -2.36 1.75 14.21
N SER A 440 -1.15 1.53 14.71
CA SER A 440 -0.90 0.77 15.92
C SER A 440 -1.69 1.28 17.13
N GLN A 441 -1.66 2.59 17.39
CA GLN A 441 -2.34 3.21 18.51
C GLN A 441 -3.85 3.14 18.35
N PHE A 442 -4.38 3.48 17.16
CA PHE A 442 -5.79 3.32 16.81
C PHE A 442 -6.31 1.93 17.16
N GLY A 443 -5.66 0.86 16.69
CA GLY A 443 -6.10 -0.51 17.00
C GLY A 443 -6.03 -0.88 18.49
N LYS A 444 -5.06 -0.32 19.23
CA LYS A 444 -4.95 -0.51 20.68
C LYS A 444 -6.11 0.16 21.42
N GLU A 445 -6.45 1.38 21.03
CA GLU A 445 -7.50 2.19 21.67
C GLU A 445 -8.89 1.65 21.38
N VAL A 446 -9.14 1.20 20.14
CA VAL A 446 -10.37 0.48 19.78
C VAL A 446 -10.59 -0.73 20.70
N LEU A 447 -9.57 -1.57 20.93
CA LEU A 447 -9.67 -2.68 21.89
C LEU A 447 -9.80 -2.21 23.35
N ALA A 448 -9.09 -1.16 23.74
CA ALA A 448 -9.09 -0.67 25.12
C ALA A 448 -10.46 -0.16 25.58
N LEU A 449 -11.21 0.51 24.68
CA LEU A 449 -12.55 1.03 24.98
C LEU A 449 -13.61 -0.07 25.14
N MET A 450 -13.49 -1.19 24.40
CA MET A 450 -14.52 -2.24 24.41
C MET A 450 -14.78 -2.76 25.84
N PRO A 451 -16.03 -2.98 26.25
CA PRO A 451 -16.34 -3.60 27.54
C PRO A 451 -15.80 -5.03 27.66
N VAL A 452 -15.72 -5.54 28.88
CA VAL A 452 -15.34 -6.94 29.14
C VAL A 452 -16.38 -7.89 28.54
N SER A 453 -15.93 -9.00 27.94
CA SER A 453 -16.78 -10.03 27.32
C SER A 453 -17.67 -9.48 26.18
N SER A 454 -17.04 -8.73 25.27
CA SER A 454 -17.69 -8.20 24.07
C SER A 454 -17.46 -9.10 22.85
N LEU A 455 -18.50 -9.27 22.03
CA LEU A 455 -18.39 -9.80 20.66
C LEU A 455 -18.36 -8.60 19.71
N PHE A 456 -17.28 -8.42 18.96
CA PHE A 456 -17.10 -7.26 18.08
C PHE A 456 -17.02 -7.70 16.63
N LEU A 457 -17.99 -7.24 15.82
CA LEU A 457 -18.16 -7.61 14.43
C LEU A 457 -17.53 -6.56 13.52
N THR A 458 -16.50 -6.91 12.77
CA THR A 458 -15.72 -5.96 11.95
C THR A 458 -15.94 -6.19 10.46
N MET A 459 -15.61 -5.21 9.60
CA MET A 459 -15.88 -5.30 8.15
C MET A 459 -14.82 -4.63 7.26
N THR A 460 -13.69 -4.16 7.84
CA THR A 460 -12.65 -3.41 7.12
C THR A 460 -11.25 -3.92 7.48
N ASP A 461 -10.35 -3.97 6.49
CA ASP A 461 -8.99 -4.51 6.65
C ASP A 461 -8.22 -3.76 7.74
N LEU A 462 -8.27 -2.42 7.73
CA LEU A 462 -7.59 -1.58 8.73
C LEU A 462 -7.96 -1.97 10.17
N VAL A 463 -9.25 -2.18 10.44
CA VAL A 463 -9.72 -2.54 11.78
C VAL A 463 -9.41 -4.00 12.05
N THR A 464 -9.96 -4.92 11.23
CA THR A 464 -9.83 -6.36 11.41
C THR A 464 -8.38 -6.81 11.60
N ASN A 465 -7.47 -6.35 10.73
CA ASN A 465 -6.08 -6.81 10.75
C ASN A 465 -5.29 -6.23 11.92
N THR A 466 -5.51 -4.96 12.27
CA THR A 466 -4.81 -4.30 13.38
C THR A 466 -5.26 -4.85 14.75
N LEU A 467 -6.57 -5.09 14.95
CA LEU A 467 -7.06 -5.68 16.20
C LEU A 467 -6.56 -7.13 16.36
N ARG A 468 -6.64 -7.93 15.28
CA ARG A 468 -6.16 -9.32 15.28
C ARG A 468 -4.65 -9.40 15.55
N TYR A 469 -3.86 -8.45 15.03
CA TYR A 469 -2.45 -8.31 15.39
C TYR A 469 -2.22 -8.05 16.88
N TRP A 470 -2.95 -7.11 17.50
CA TRP A 470 -2.83 -6.83 18.94
C TRP A 470 -3.19 -8.05 19.81
N GLN A 471 -4.18 -8.82 19.40
CA GLN A 471 -4.57 -10.06 20.09
C GLN A 471 -3.57 -11.20 19.87
N ALA A 472 -3.13 -11.41 18.63
CA ALA A 472 -2.23 -12.51 18.25
C ALA A 472 -0.81 -12.33 18.79
N CYS A 473 -0.23 -11.14 18.61
CA CYS A 473 1.18 -10.86 18.89
C CYS A 473 1.41 -10.30 20.30
N HIS A 474 0.49 -9.48 20.82
CA HIS A 474 0.64 -8.81 22.12
C HIS A 474 -0.28 -9.36 23.22
N ARG A 475 -1.18 -10.32 22.90
CA ARG A 475 -2.14 -10.91 23.85
C ARG A 475 -3.04 -9.85 24.51
N HIS A 476 -3.27 -8.73 23.83
CA HIS A 476 -4.03 -7.60 24.37
C HIS A 476 -5.55 -7.83 24.23
N ARG A 477 -6.33 -7.60 25.29
CA ARG A 477 -7.81 -7.70 25.30
C ARG A 477 -8.36 -8.98 24.64
N LEU A 478 -7.90 -10.14 25.09
CA LEU A 478 -8.38 -11.45 24.64
C LEU A 478 -9.81 -11.79 25.12
N ASP A 479 -10.37 -10.96 26.00
CA ASP A 479 -11.77 -11.00 26.45
C ASP A 479 -12.74 -10.37 25.44
N VAL A 480 -12.23 -9.68 24.41
CA VAL A 480 -13.00 -9.13 23.30
C VAL A 480 -12.87 -10.07 22.11
N LEU A 481 -13.97 -10.65 21.63
CA LEU A 481 -13.96 -11.59 20.52
C LEU A 481 -14.19 -10.84 19.20
N VAL A 482 -13.12 -10.61 18.43
CA VAL A 482 -13.18 -9.85 17.16
C VAL A 482 -13.42 -10.81 15.98
N ALA A 483 -14.60 -10.74 15.36
CA ALA A 483 -15.01 -11.58 14.24
C ALA A 483 -15.34 -10.74 13.00
N ASP A 484 -14.68 -11.00 11.88
CA ASP A 484 -14.87 -10.24 10.64
C ASP A 484 -16.04 -10.79 9.80
N GLN A 485 -16.92 -9.89 9.37
CA GLN A 485 -18.12 -10.19 8.59
C GLN A 485 -17.80 -10.71 7.18
N ASN A 486 -16.76 -10.21 6.51
CA ASN A 486 -16.35 -10.69 5.20
C ASN A 486 -15.74 -12.09 5.29
N LEU A 487 -14.96 -12.36 6.34
CA LEU A 487 -14.44 -13.70 6.63
C LEU A 487 -15.56 -14.68 6.98
N MET A 488 -16.55 -14.28 7.79
CA MET A 488 -17.73 -15.12 8.10
C MET A 488 -18.53 -15.52 6.85
N SER A 489 -18.48 -14.74 5.76
CA SER A 489 -19.08 -15.10 4.47
C SER A 489 -18.31 -16.17 3.68
N ALA A 490 -17.17 -16.64 4.17
CA ALA A 490 -16.39 -17.71 3.52
C ALA A 490 -16.74 -19.11 4.07
N GLU A 491 -16.88 -20.09 3.18
CA GLU A 491 -17.33 -21.48 3.50
C GLU A 491 -16.42 -22.25 4.47
N TRP A 492 -15.19 -21.77 4.71
CA TRP A 492 -14.21 -22.33 5.63
C TRP A 492 -14.23 -21.68 7.02
N PHE A 493 -14.77 -20.47 7.18
CA PHE A 493 -14.61 -19.69 8.41
C PHE A 493 -15.30 -20.33 9.61
N VAL A 494 -16.62 -20.54 9.58
CA VAL A 494 -17.32 -21.12 10.75
C VAL A 494 -16.78 -22.51 11.06
N LYS A 495 -16.50 -23.33 10.05
CA LYS A 495 -15.99 -24.70 10.21
C LYS A 495 -14.59 -24.75 10.85
N GLY A 496 -13.67 -23.88 10.44
CA GLY A 496 -12.27 -23.91 10.88
C GLY A 496 -11.93 -22.95 12.03
N GLN A 497 -12.58 -21.77 12.07
CA GLN A 497 -12.29 -20.68 13.01
C GLN A 497 -13.24 -20.62 14.21
N ALA A 498 -14.46 -21.17 14.19
CA ALA A 498 -15.41 -21.04 15.32
C ALA A 498 -14.83 -21.52 16.67
N LYS A 499 -13.92 -22.52 16.65
CA LYS A 499 -13.19 -22.99 17.84
C LYS A 499 -12.38 -21.90 18.56
N ASN A 500 -12.01 -20.82 17.86
CA ASN A 500 -11.27 -19.69 18.40
C ASN A 500 -12.18 -18.59 18.99
N TYR A 501 -13.51 -18.79 18.98
CA TYR A 501 -14.53 -17.88 19.52
C TYR A 501 -15.30 -18.54 20.68
N PRO A 502 -14.69 -18.72 21.86
CA PRO A 502 -15.29 -19.47 22.96
C PRO A 502 -16.62 -18.87 23.42
N GLY A 503 -17.68 -19.70 23.44
CA GLY A 503 -19.03 -19.32 23.87
C GLY A 503 -19.89 -18.63 22.80
N VAL A 504 -19.30 -18.18 21.69
CA VAL A 504 -20.03 -17.66 20.53
C VAL A 504 -20.70 -18.81 19.79
N ALA A 505 -21.98 -18.66 19.49
CA ALA A 505 -22.74 -19.63 18.72
C ALA A 505 -23.09 -19.04 17.35
N PHE A 506 -22.66 -19.70 16.28
CA PHE A 506 -22.96 -19.32 14.90
C PHE A 506 -24.28 -20.00 14.47
N PRO A 507 -25.27 -19.29 13.90
CA PRO A 507 -26.57 -19.89 13.57
C PRO A 507 -26.48 -20.95 12.47
N ALA A 508 -25.57 -20.77 11.50
CA ALA A 508 -25.29 -21.72 10.42
C ALA A 508 -23.79 -21.65 10.02
N ASN A 509 -23.41 -22.40 8.97
CA ASN A 509 -22.00 -22.58 8.58
C ASN A 509 -21.41 -21.42 7.74
N ILE A 510 -22.22 -20.43 7.33
CA ILE A 510 -21.78 -19.32 6.47
C ILE A 510 -22.65 -18.09 6.71
N TYR A 511 -22.04 -16.91 6.82
CA TYR A 511 -22.76 -15.64 6.87
C TYR A 511 -23.13 -15.21 5.45
N TRP A 512 -24.33 -15.61 5.02
CA TRP A 512 -24.84 -15.34 3.68
C TRP A 512 -26.39 -15.36 3.68
N PRO A 513 -27.07 -14.22 3.88
CA PRO A 513 -28.52 -14.17 4.08
C PRO A 513 -29.35 -14.69 2.89
N SER A 514 -28.83 -14.58 1.67
CA SER A 514 -29.51 -15.07 0.45
C SER A 514 -29.33 -16.57 0.18
N ARG A 515 -28.58 -17.31 1.02
CA ARG A 515 -28.33 -18.75 0.85
C ARG A 515 -29.25 -19.56 1.79
N PRO A 516 -29.90 -20.64 1.32
CA PRO A 516 -30.74 -21.49 2.18
C PRO A 516 -29.99 -22.17 3.35
N ASP A 517 -28.66 -22.30 3.25
CA ASP A 517 -27.77 -22.88 4.25
C ASP A 517 -26.94 -21.82 5.02
N GLY A 518 -27.22 -20.53 4.78
CA GLY A 518 -26.56 -19.41 5.44
C GLY A 518 -27.40 -18.79 6.56
N PHE A 519 -26.77 -17.94 7.36
CA PHE A 519 -27.42 -17.11 8.37
C PHE A 519 -27.33 -15.63 8.03
N ASN A 520 -28.21 -14.83 8.64
CA ASN A 520 -28.23 -13.36 8.55
C ASN A 520 -27.74 -12.70 9.85
N MET A 521 -27.48 -11.38 9.82
CA MET A 521 -26.92 -10.68 10.98
C MET A 521 -27.86 -10.69 12.19
N ARG A 522 -29.18 -10.62 11.97
CA ARG A 522 -30.17 -10.66 13.06
C ARG A 522 -30.06 -11.96 13.84
N GLU A 523 -29.99 -13.09 13.15
CA GLU A 523 -29.82 -14.40 13.77
C GLU A 523 -28.52 -14.44 14.58
N MET A 524 -27.40 -13.99 14.01
CA MET A 524 -26.11 -13.95 14.70
C MET A 524 -26.17 -13.14 16.02
N VAL A 525 -26.85 -12.00 16.02
CA VAL A 525 -27.09 -11.21 17.23
C VAL A 525 -28.03 -11.96 18.18
N ASP A 526 -29.16 -12.48 17.71
CA ASP A 526 -30.20 -13.11 18.52
C ASP A 526 -29.71 -14.34 19.33
N VAL A 527 -28.91 -15.25 18.75
CA VAL A 527 -28.39 -16.44 19.48
C VAL A 527 -27.26 -16.10 20.48
N ASN A 528 -26.62 -14.94 20.33
CA ASN A 528 -25.53 -14.47 21.20
C ASN A 528 -25.97 -13.39 22.21
N PHE A 529 -27.16 -12.82 22.04
CA PHE A 529 -27.70 -11.77 22.90
C PHE A 529 -27.78 -12.24 24.36
N GLY A 530 -27.36 -11.39 25.29
CA GLY A 530 -27.31 -11.71 26.72
C GLY A 530 -26.13 -12.59 27.17
N LYS A 531 -25.40 -13.24 26.26
CA LYS A 531 -24.10 -13.88 26.55
C LYS A 531 -22.95 -12.89 26.43
N PHE A 532 -23.02 -12.01 25.44
CA PHE A 532 -22.04 -10.98 25.13
C PHE A 532 -22.74 -9.63 24.96
N ARG A 533 -22.01 -8.54 25.18
CA ARG A 533 -22.34 -7.25 24.54
C ARG A 533 -21.87 -7.32 23.09
N ILE A 534 -22.73 -6.95 22.13
CA ILE A 534 -22.45 -7.17 20.71
C ILE A 534 -22.27 -5.82 20.02
N PHE A 535 -21.08 -5.60 19.49
CA PHE A 535 -20.68 -4.37 18.79
C PHE A 535 -20.44 -4.63 17.31
N THR A 536 -20.53 -3.59 16.50
CA THR A 536 -20.11 -3.62 15.11
C THR A 536 -19.30 -2.39 14.70
N PHE A 537 -18.42 -2.56 13.73
CA PHE A 537 -17.69 -1.46 13.09
C PHE A 537 -18.30 -1.18 11.71
N ALA A 538 -18.79 0.04 11.51
CA ALA A 538 -19.47 0.49 10.28
C ALA A 538 -20.69 -0.36 9.88
N GLY A 539 -21.50 -0.74 10.87
CA GLY A 539 -22.74 -1.47 10.64
C GLY A 539 -22.57 -2.92 10.20
N ALA A 540 -23.55 -3.46 9.49
CA ALA A 540 -23.61 -4.82 9.00
C ALA A 540 -23.57 -4.82 7.48
N LYS A 541 -23.00 -5.88 6.91
CA LYS A 541 -22.93 -6.07 5.45
C LYS A 541 -24.30 -6.05 4.77
N GLU A 542 -25.33 -6.49 5.50
CA GLU A 542 -26.73 -6.26 5.18
C GLU A 542 -27.15 -4.86 5.65
N SER A 543 -27.49 -3.98 4.69
CA SER A 543 -27.85 -2.58 4.93
C SER A 543 -29.22 -2.35 5.61
N SER A 544 -29.67 -3.27 6.45
CA SER A 544 -30.99 -3.26 7.09
C SER A 544 -30.98 -3.67 8.58
N HIS A 545 -30.11 -3.04 9.38
CA HIS A 545 -30.20 -3.08 10.86
C HIS A 545 -31.63 -2.88 11.39
N GLU A 546 -32.38 -1.99 10.75
CA GLU A 546 -33.76 -1.66 11.11
C GLU A 546 -34.74 -2.84 10.91
N GLN A 547 -34.44 -3.78 10.00
CA GLN A 547 -35.24 -5.01 9.81
C GLN A 547 -34.96 -6.07 10.89
N ALA A 548 -33.92 -5.90 11.70
CA ALA A 548 -33.56 -6.81 12.78
C ALA A 548 -34.31 -6.54 14.10
N GLY A 549 -34.92 -5.36 14.27
CA GLY A 549 -35.55 -4.95 15.53
C GLY A 549 -34.55 -4.49 16.62
N TYR A 550 -33.34 -4.10 16.21
CA TYR A 550 -32.29 -3.55 17.06
C TYR A 550 -32.03 -2.07 16.74
N LYS A 551 -31.63 -1.29 17.74
CA LYS A 551 -31.05 0.05 17.56
C LYS A 551 -29.53 -0.07 17.64
N LEU A 552 -28.82 0.67 16.78
CA LEU A 552 -27.39 0.92 16.95
C LEU A 552 -27.18 2.13 17.87
N VAL A 553 -26.25 2.01 18.81
CA VAL A 553 -25.82 3.09 19.70
C VAL A 553 -24.30 3.20 19.61
N PRO A 554 -23.71 4.36 19.23
CA PRO A 554 -22.26 4.53 19.15
C PRO A 554 -21.55 4.13 20.44
N PHE A 555 -20.36 3.54 20.39
CA PHE A 555 -19.57 3.17 21.57
C PHE A 555 -18.07 3.03 21.21
N GLY A 556 -17.20 3.86 21.78
CA GLY A 556 -15.86 4.08 21.25
C GLY A 556 -15.90 4.41 19.75
N TYR A 557 -15.13 3.66 18.96
CA TYR A 557 -15.16 3.72 17.49
C TYR A 557 -16.23 2.82 16.83
N ALA A 558 -16.96 2.03 17.63
CA ALA A 558 -17.93 1.03 17.21
C ALA A 558 -19.37 1.49 17.46
N GLU A 559 -20.34 0.60 17.23
CA GLU A 559 -21.76 0.77 17.55
C GLU A 559 -22.29 -0.52 18.22
N GLU A 560 -22.98 -0.41 19.35
CA GLU A 560 -23.60 -1.52 20.07
C GLU A 560 -24.99 -1.86 19.51
N PHE A 561 -25.27 -3.16 19.35
CA PHE A 561 -26.62 -3.66 19.11
C PHE A 561 -27.41 -3.73 20.42
N VAL A 562 -28.39 -2.84 20.59
CA VAL A 562 -29.30 -2.84 21.73
C VAL A 562 -30.75 -3.05 21.31
N ARG A 563 -31.49 -3.81 22.12
CA ARG A 563 -32.93 -3.99 21.92
C ARG A 563 -33.70 -2.76 22.44
N PRO A 564 -34.76 -2.31 21.75
CA PRO A 564 -35.69 -1.32 22.31
C PRO A 564 -36.26 -1.78 23.66
N MET A 565 -36.55 -0.83 24.56
CA MET A 565 -37.15 -1.12 25.87
C MET A 565 -38.45 -1.93 25.73
N ASN A 566 -38.57 -2.96 26.56
CA ASN A 566 -39.86 -3.57 26.90
C ASN A 566 -40.16 -3.19 28.37
N PRO A 567 -41.26 -2.49 28.68
CA PRO A 567 -41.53 -1.96 30.03
C PRO A 567 -41.44 -2.99 31.16
N ASP A 568 -41.72 -4.27 30.86
CA ASP A 568 -41.81 -5.34 31.84
C ASP A 568 -40.51 -6.14 32.06
N SER A 569 -39.39 -5.83 31.37
CA SER A 569 -38.16 -6.62 31.49
C SER A 569 -36.94 -5.85 32.02
N LEU A 570 -36.50 -6.23 33.23
CA LEU A 570 -35.26 -5.78 33.88
C LEU A 570 -34.02 -6.48 33.26
N SER A 571 -33.80 -6.30 31.96
CA SER A 571 -32.58 -6.74 31.28
C SER A 571 -31.42 -5.78 31.57
N PRO A 572 -30.20 -6.25 31.87
CA PRO A 572 -29.02 -5.38 32.05
C PRO A 572 -28.62 -4.56 30.82
N TRP A 573 -29.11 -4.94 29.63
CA TRP A 573 -28.63 -4.44 28.32
C TRP A 573 -29.71 -3.65 27.57
N GLN A 574 -30.49 -2.82 28.28
CA GLN A 574 -31.46 -1.90 27.68
C GLN A 574 -30.91 -0.48 27.61
N CYS A 575 -31.17 0.21 26.49
CA CYS A 575 -30.80 1.61 26.34
C CYS A 575 -31.78 2.52 27.10
N ASN A 576 -31.39 2.98 28.29
CA ASN A 576 -31.93 4.23 28.83
C ASN A 576 -31.23 5.40 28.13
N GLU A 577 -31.89 5.98 27.14
CA GLU A 577 -31.37 7.04 26.29
C GLU A 577 -30.95 8.30 27.08
N SER A 578 -31.54 8.58 28.25
CA SER A 578 -31.13 9.72 29.09
C SER A 578 -29.79 9.46 29.79
N MET A 579 -29.65 8.30 30.43
CA MET A 579 -28.40 7.85 31.07
C MET A 579 -27.26 7.78 30.05
N TRP A 580 -27.57 7.35 28.82
CA TRP A 580 -26.56 7.29 27.76
C TRP A 580 -26.07 8.68 27.34
N ALA A 581 -26.97 9.66 27.26
CA ALA A 581 -26.62 11.05 26.98
C ALA A 581 -25.78 11.70 28.10
N GLU A 582 -25.90 11.21 29.34
CA GLU A 582 -25.07 11.62 30.49
C GLU A 582 -23.68 10.95 30.48
N THR A 583 -23.54 9.71 30.00
CA THR A 583 -22.25 8.99 29.96
C THR A 583 -21.41 9.24 28.71
N VAL A 584 -21.88 10.04 27.74
CA VAL A 584 -21.18 10.35 26.47
C VAL A 584 -19.68 10.64 26.62
N PRO A 585 -19.20 11.47 27.56
CA PRO A 585 -17.76 11.75 27.70
C PRO A 585 -16.91 10.51 27.98
N SER A 586 -17.48 9.49 28.61
CA SER A 586 -16.79 8.22 28.95
C SER A 586 -16.83 7.17 27.83
N HIS A 587 -17.57 7.44 26.75
CA HIS A 587 -17.74 6.52 25.63
C HIS A 587 -17.10 7.02 24.34
N LEU A 588 -16.88 8.33 24.21
CA LEU A 588 -16.18 8.91 23.07
C LEU A 588 -14.84 8.22 22.79
N PRO A 589 -14.45 8.06 21.52
CA PRO A 589 -13.08 7.70 21.19
C PRO A 589 -12.11 8.75 21.76
N PRO A 590 -10.93 8.36 22.27
CA PRO A 590 -9.93 9.32 22.70
C PRO A 590 -9.44 10.13 21.51
N SER A 591 -9.14 11.41 21.73
CA SER A 591 -8.46 12.23 20.74
C SER A 591 -7.11 11.60 20.39
N PRO A 592 -6.84 11.27 19.11
CA PRO A 592 -5.57 10.65 18.75
C PRO A 592 -4.42 11.66 18.96
N PRO A 593 -3.31 11.30 19.64
CA PRO A 593 -2.25 12.26 19.98
C PRO A 593 -1.47 12.79 18.77
N TYR A 594 -1.74 12.23 17.58
CA TYR A 594 -1.07 12.52 16.32
C TYR A 594 -1.89 13.41 15.37
N VAL A 595 -3.06 13.91 15.76
CA VAL A 595 -3.93 14.68 14.83
C VAL A 595 -3.21 15.92 14.27
N ASN A 596 -2.40 16.61 15.09
CA ASN A 596 -1.56 17.74 14.66
C ASN A 596 -0.38 17.35 13.74
N LEU A 597 0.10 16.10 13.81
CA LEU A 597 1.23 15.59 13.02
C LEU A 597 0.78 15.00 11.67
N SER A 598 -0.50 14.64 11.55
CA SER A 598 -0.97 13.69 10.54
C SER A 598 -0.97 14.26 9.11
N LEU A 599 -1.74 15.30 8.84
CA LEU A 599 -2.27 15.54 7.49
C LEU A 599 -1.25 15.99 6.43
N THR A 600 -0.16 16.67 6.83
CA THR A 600 0.89 17.08 5.89
C THR A 600 1.84 15.94 5.51
N LYS A 601 2.05 14.97 6.41
CA LYS A 601 2.91 13.80 6.18
C LYS A 601 2.13 12.61 5.62
N TYR A 602 0.88 12.46 6.06
CA TYR A 602 -0.05 11.38 5.74
C TYR A 602 -1.29 11.94 5.02
N PRO A 603 -1.21 12.16 3.70
CA PRO A 603 -2.33 12.64 2.90
C PRO A 603 -3.41 11.55 2.72
N GLU A 604 -4.53 11.95 2.12
CA GLU A 604 -5.59 11.04 1.67
C GLU A 604 -5.04 9.84 0.88
N GLY A 605 -5.60 8.65 1.11
CA GLY A 605 -5.14 7.39 0.54
C GLY A 605 -4.09 6.65 1.38
N THR A 606 -3.57 7.25 2.46
CA THR A 606 -2.73 6.55 3.45
C THR A 606 -3.58 5.86 4.53
N TRP A 607 -3.06 4.80 5.15
CA TRP A 607 -3.75 4.11 6.25
C TRP A 607 -3.82 4.94 7.52
N GLU A 608 -2.85 5.82 7.72
CA GLU A 608 -2.77 6.80 8.80
C GLU A 608 -3.88 7.83 8.67
N TYR A 609 -4.06 8.38 7.46
CA TYR A 609 -5.21 9.21 7.12
C TYR A 609 -6.52 8.45 7.37
N LYS A 610 -6.61 7.18 6.97
CA LYS A 610 -7.83 6.38 7.16
C LYS A 610 -8.14 6.14 8.64
N ALA A 611 -7.15 5.89 9.48
CA ALA A 611 -7.34 5.78 10.94
C ALA A 611 -7.83 7.09 11.57
N LEU A 612 -7.37 8.24 11.08
CA LEU A 612 -7.85 9.56 11.48
C LEU A 612 -9.29 9.83 10.98
N GLU A 613 -9.62 9.42 9.75
CA GLU A 613 -10.97 9.52 9.20
C GLU A 613 -11.98 8.72 10.04
N GLU A 614 -11.63 7.50 10.47
CA GLU A 614 -12.49 6.68 11.33
C GLU A 614 -12.71 7.30 12.73
N TYR A 615 -11.75 8.08 13.26
CA TYR A 615 -11.97 8.90 14.47
C TYR A 615 -13.08 9.94 14.25
N PHE A 616 -12.98 10.73 13.19
CA PHE A 616 -13.97 11.77 12.91
C PHE A 616 -15.34 11.22 12.48
N ILE A 617 -15.38 10.07 11.79
CA ILE A 617 -16.63 9.34 11.50
C ILE A 617 -17.26 8.81 12.81
N ALA A 618 -16.45 8.35 13.77
CA ALA A 618 -16.97 8.00 15.09
C ALA A 618 -17.54 9.25 15.81
N VAL A 619 -16.78 10.33 15.98
CA VAL A 619 -17.25 11.57 16.65
C VAL A 619 -18.53 12.12 15.98
N ASN A 620 -18.63 12.12 14.65
CA ASN A 620 -19.86 12.49 13.95
C ASN A 620 -21.05 11.59 14.33
N ARG A 621 -20.87 10.26 14.36
CA ARG A 621 -21.92 9.31 14.78
C ARG A 621 -22.45 9.61 16.18
N TYR A 622 -21.60 10.00 17.13
CA TYR A 622 -22.05 10.47 18.46
C TYR A 622 -22.92 11.72 18.39
N GLY A 623 -22.49 12.73 17.62
CA GLY A 623 -23.21 13.99 17.49
C GLY A 623 -24.61 13.79 16.92
N PHE A 624 -24.73 13.00 15.85
CA PHE A 624 -26.03 12.65 15.26
C PHE A 624 -26.87 11.76 16.17
N PHE A 625 -26.28 10.77 16.86
CA PHE A 625 -27.00 9.94 17.81
C PHE A 625 -27.58 10.79 18.95
N ALA A 626 -26.77 11.64 19.58
CA ALA A 626 -27.21 12.56 20.62
C ALA A 626 -28.32 13.50 20.13
N PHE A 627 -28.17 14.07 18.92
CA PHE A 627 -29.21 14.91 18.31
C PHE A 627 -30.53 14.16 18.09
N SER A 628 -30.49 12.88 17.69
CA SER A 628 -31.70 12.05 17.49
C SER A 628 -32.53 11.89 18.77
N LEU A 629 -31.89 11.94 19.95
CA LEU A 629 -32.56 11.89 21.24
C LEU A 629 -33.31 13.19 21.59
N GLY A 630 -33.10 14.28 20.86
CA GLY A 630 -33.67 15.61 21.13
C GLY A 630 -35.20 15.70 21.05
N SER A 631 -35.86 14.67 20.53
CA SER A 631 -37.32 14.49 20.55
C SER A 631 -37.85 13.99 21.90
N ARG A 632 -37.07 13.19 22.64
CA ARG A 632 -37.42 12.61 23.96
C ARG A 632 -36.74 13.32 25.12
N PHE A 633 -35.45 13.66 24.98
CA PHE A 633 -34.60 14.19 26.04
C PHE A 633 -33.91 15.51 25.62
N PRO A 634 -34.67 16.55 25.22
CA PRO A 634 -34.14 17.73 24.52
C PRO A 634 -32.96 18.40 25.23
N ARG A 635 -33.00 18.56 26.56
CA ARG A 635 -31.91 19.19 27.31
C ARG A 635 -30.59 18.42 27.16
N VAL A 636 -30.57 17.15 27.56
CA VAL A 636 -29.34 16.35 27.60
C VAL A 636 -28.83 16.07 26.18
N ALA A 637 -29.73 15.76 25.26
CA ALA A 637 -29.43 15.50 23.84
C ALA A 637 -28.60 16.60 23.17
N TYR A 638 -29.04 17.87 23.30
CA TYR A 638 -28.34 18.97 22.63
C TYR A 638 -27.03 19.37 23.33
N TYR A 639 -26.95 19.29 24.65
CA TYR A 639 -25.67 19.51 25.34
C TYR A 639 -24.65 18.44 25.01
N ALA A 640 -25.06 17.17 24.97
CA ALA A 640 -24.20 16.06 24.55
C ALA A 640 -23.71 16.27 23.12
N ALA A 641 -24.60 16.57 22.16
CA ALA A 641 -24.21 16.86 20.78
C ALA A 641 -23.23 18.05 20.69
N ALA A 642 -23.53 19.18 21.34
CA ALA A 642 -22.66 20.36 21.37
C ALA A 642 -21.32 20.13 22.10
N TYR A 643 -21.25 19.19 23.05
CA TYR A 643 -20.01 18.76 23.68
C TYR A 643 -19.15 17.93 22.71
N VAL A 644 -19.75 16.89 22.12
CA VAL A 644 -19.08 16.00 21.14
C VAL A 644 -18.48 16.79 19.98
N TYR A 645 -19.28 17.65 19.36
CA TYR A 645 -18.83 18.48 18.25
C TYR A 645 -17.80 19.53 18.68
N ARG A 646 -17.79 20.01 19.95
CA ARG A 646 -16.71 20.87 20.45
C ARG A 646 -15.40 20.13 20.64
N GLN A 647 -15.42 18.87 21.08
CA GLN A 647 -14.20 18.07 21.18
C GLN A 647 -13.62 17.80 19.77
N GLY A 648 -14.43 17.30 18.84
CA GLY A 648 -13.97 17.12 17.45
C GLY A 648 -13.47 18.41 16.79
N ALA A 649 -14.08 19.58 17.07
CA ALA A 649 -13.60 20.88 16.59
C ALA A 649 -12.28 21.35 17.24
N ARG A 650 -11.98 20.92 18.47
CA ARG A 650 -10.70 21.18 19.14
C ARG A 650 -9.58 20.31 18.58
N ASP A 651 -9.90 19.05 18.28
CA ASP A 651 -8.96 18.11 17.68
C ASP A 651 -8.68 18.43 16.21
N LEU A 652 -9.61 19.05 15.49
CA LEU A 652 -9.47 19.37 14.07
C LEU A 652 -8.31 20.34 13.78
N PRO A 653 -7.34 19.96 12.94
CA PRO A 653 -6.26 20.87 12.50
C PRO A 653 -6.85 22.03 11.70
N ARG A 654 -6.74 23.24 12.24
CA ARG A 654 -7.44 24.43 11.70
C ARG A 654 -7.02 24.83 10.29
N GLU A 655 -5.84 24.42 9.81
CA GLU A 655 -5.21 24.97 8.61
C GLU A 655 -4.82 23.99 7.48
N ARG A 656 -4.87 22.65 7.64
CA ARG A 656 -4.22 21.71 6.68
C ARG A 656 -4.96 20.40 6.35
N CYS A 657 -6.30 20.37 6.39
CA CYS A 657 -7.10 19.20 5.98
C CYS A 657 -7.25 19.09 4.45
N GLY A 658 -6.37 18.36 3.78
CA GLY A 658 -6.60 17.86 2.41
C GLY A 658 -7.48 16.60 2.37
N CYS A 659 -8.58 16.61 3.12
CA CYS A 659 -9.45 15.46 3.36
C CYS A 659 -10.50 15.24 2.24
N SER A 660 -11.29 14.18 2.34
CA SER A 660 -12.65 14.11 1.78
C SER A 660 -13.54 15.13 2.51
N LEU A 661 -13.39 16.39 2.11
CA LEU A 661 -13.74 17.59 2.88
C LEU A 661 -15.24 17.82 3.09
N ASP A 662 -16.10 17.11 2.37
CA ASP A 662 -17.55 17.11 2.56
C ASP A 662 -17.93 16.75 3.99
N GLN A 663 -17.42 15.63 4.51
CA GLN A 663 -17.79 15.12 5.85
C GLN A 663 -17.38 16.10 6.97
N TYR A 664 -16.24 16.77 6.81
CA TYR A 664 -15.73 17.76 7.75
C TYR A 664 -16.47 19.10 7.68
N SER A 665 -16.91 19.49 6.49
CA SER A 665 -17.72 20.69 6.33
C SER A 665 -19.12 20.45 6.91
N HIS A 666 -19.72 19.28 6.65
CA HIS A 666 -20.99 18.89 7.26
C HIS A 666 -20.94 18.76 8.80
N PHE A 667 -19.78 18.44 9.40
CA PHE A 667 -19.57 18.51 10.86
C PHE A 667 -19.86 19.92 11.40
N TYR A 668 -19.25 20.96 10.82
CA TYR A 668 -19.44 22.35 11.25
C TYR A 668 -20.88 22.84 11.02
N ARG A 669 -21.50 22.49 9.89
CA ARG A 669 -22.94 22.72 9.63
C ARG A 669 -23.83 22.05 10.68
N SER A 670 -23.50 20.82 11.09
CA SER A 670 -24.26 20.07 12.09
C SER A 670 -24.09 20.67 13.49
N LEU A 671 -22.89 21.14 13.83
CA LEU A 671 -22.60 21.86 15.07
C LEU A 671 -23.39 23.19 15.15
N GLY A 672 -23.35 24.01 14.09
CA GLY A 672 -24.14 25.24 14.01
C GLY A 672 -25.65 24.98 14.11
N SER A 673 -26.13 23.87 13.53
CA SER A 673 -27.53 23.43 13.66
C SER A 673 -27.90 23.01 15.09
N CYS A 674 -26.97 22.42 15.85
CA CYS A 674 -27.17 22.09 17.26
C CYS A 674 -27.31 23.34 18.14
N TYR A 675 -26.43 24.34 17.97
CA TYR A 675 -26.55 25.61 18.71
C TYR A 675 -27.84 26.36 18.37
N TYR A 676 -28.30 26.31 17.12
CA TYR A 676 -29.56 26.93 16.73
C TYR A 676 -30.75 26.32 17.49
N GLN A 677 -30.77 24.99 17.66
CA GLN A 677 -31.80 24.30 18.45
C GLN A 677 -31.71 24.62 19.95
N LEU A 678 -30.53 24.87 20.50
CA LEU A 678 -30.35 25.33 21.88
C LEU A 678 -30.90 26.75 22.08
N ILE A 679 -30.56 27.68 21.18
CA ILE A 679 -30.97 29.09 21.20
C ILE A 679 -32.48 29.23 21.04
N THR A 680 -33.06 28.60 20.02
CA THR A 680 -34.51 28.68 19.74
C THR A 680 -35.37 28.12 20.86
N ARG A 681 -34.83 27.22 21.68
CA ARG A 681 -35.50 26.62 22.84
C ARG A 681 -35.09 27.24 24.19
N GLY A 682 -34.28 28.32 24.19
CA GLY A 682 -33.84 29.02 25.40
C GLY A 682 -33.05 28.14 26.38
N MET A 683 -32.22 27.24 25.87
CA MET A 683 -31.44 26.30 26.68
C MET A 683 -29.99 26.76 26.85
N GLY A 684 -29.55 26.89 28.11
CA GLY A 684 -28.18 27.24 28.49
C GLY A 684 -27.87 28.73 28.38
N ASP A 685 -26.58 29.05 28.30
CA ASP A 685 -26.16 30.40 27.96
C ASP A 685 -26.45 30.66 26.47
N VAL A 686 -27.54 31.39 26.23
CA VAL A 686 -28.01 31.73 24.89
C VAL A 686 -27.00 32.63 24.15
N ASN A 687 -26.22 33.45 24.86
CA ASN A 687 -25.25 34.36 24.26
C ASN A 687 -23.99 33.60 23.83
N GLU A 688 -23.49 32.69 24.67
CA GLU A 688 -22.39 31.80 24.32
C GLU A 688 -22.78 30.85 23.17
N HIS A 689 -24.00 30.29 23.19
CA HIS A 689 -24.49 29.48 22.07
C HIS A 689 -24.61 30.28 20.76
N LYS A 690 -25.00 31.57 20.81
CA LYS A 690 -25.02 32.46 19.64
C LYS A 690 -23.62 32.69 19.06
N ARG A 691 -22.63 32.94 19.93
CA ARG A 691 -21.22 33.09 19.55
C ARG A 691 -20.71 31.82 18.86
N LEU A 692 -20.90 30.66 19.50
CA LEU A 692 -20.49 29.36 18.98
C LEU A 692 -21.24 28.95 17.69
N LEU A 693 -22.48 29.39 17.51
CA LEU A 693 -23.22 29.23 16.25
C LEU A 693 -22.56 30.03 15.12
N GLY A 694 -22.20 31.28 15.38
CA GLY A 694 -21.51 32.14 14.43
C GLY A 694 -20.14 31.58 14.04
N GLU A 695 -19.37 31.07 15.00
CA GLU A 695 -18.08 30.39 14.74
C GLU A 695 -18.27 29.14 13.87
N ALA A 696 -19.21 28.26 14.21
CA ALA A 696 -19.42 27.01 13.48
C ALA A 696 -19.89 27.24 12.03
N TRP A 697 -20.84 28.15 11.80
CA TRP A 697 -21.28 28.48 10.44
C TRP A 697 -20.24 29.32 9.68
N GLY A 698 -19.51 30.22 10.35
CA GLY A 698 -18.41 30.97 9.75
C GLY A 698 -17.33 30.03 9.22
N GLU A 699 -16.92 29.03 10.01
CA GLU A 699 -15.92 28.03 9.61
C GLU A 699 -16.43 27.09 8.49
N TYR A 700 -17.71 26.71 8.51
CA TYR A 700 -18.34 25.97 7.40
C TYR A 700 -18.31 26.77 6.09
N LEU A 701 -18.75 28.03 6.12
CA LEU A 701 -18.82 28.92 4.95
C LEU A 701 -17.44 29.34 4.44
N ARG A 702 -16.46 29.50 5.33
CA ARG A 702 -15.05 29.73 4.97
C ARG A 702 -14.50 28.56 4.15
N ARG A 703 -14.70 27.33 4.64
CA ARG A 703 -14.24 26.11 3.96
C ARG A 703 -14.92 25.89 2.61
N ILE A 704 -16.21 26.18 2.50
CA ILE A 704 -16.94 26.26 1.22
C ILE A 704 -16.20 27.20 0.24
N LYS A 705 -15.93 28.43 0.66
CA LYS A 705 -15.38 29.49 -0.20
C LYS A 705 -13.95 29.17 -0.67
N GLU A 706 -13.21 28.42 0.13
CA GLU A 706 -11.86 27.93 -0.19
C GLU A 706 -11.86 26.73 -1.17
N GLY A 707 -13.02 26.34 -1.70
CA GLY A 707 -13.16 25.32 -2.74
C GLY A 707 -13.10 23.89 -2.22
N PHE A 708 -13.33 23.68 -0.92
CA PHE A 708 -13.08 22.39 -0.30
C PHE A 708 -14.19 21.34 -0.49
N LEU A 709 -15.44 21.69 -0.82
CA LEU A 709 -16.53 20.71 -1.06
C LEU A 709 -16.47 19.98 -2.43
N GLY A 710 -15.28 19.92 -3.05
CA GLY A 710 -15.20 19.72 -4.50
C GLY A 710 -15.95 20.84 -5.24
N ASP A 711 -16.59 20.51 -6.36
CA ASP A 711 -17.62 21.38 -6.98
C ASP A 711 -18.98 20.97 -6.37
N PRO A 712 -19.46 21.64 -5.31
CA PRO A 712 -20.68 21.21 -4.64
C PRO A 712 -21.84 21.43 -5.61
N ASN A 713 -22.80 20.50 -5.61
CA ASN A 713 -24.02 20.67 -6.38
C ASN A 713 -24.69 21.99 -5.95
N GLN A 714 -24.65 23.04 -6.80
CA GLN A 714 -24.91 24.43 -6.40
C GLN A 714 -26.27 24.62 -5.69
N GLN A 715 -27.23 23.74 -5.95
CA GLN A 715 -28.51 23.68 -5.26
C GLN A 715 -28.43 23.36 -3.76
N GLU A 716 -27.51 22.51 -3.30
CA GLU A 716 -27.34 22.25 -1.86
C GLU A 716 -26.69 23.44 -1.17
N LEU A 717 -25.65 24.02 -1.79
CA LEU A 717 -24.99 25.20 -1.26
C LEU A 717 -25.96 26.39 -1.11
N SER A 718 -26.79 26.62 -2.13
CA SER A 718 -27.84 27.65 -2.10
C SER A 718 -28.86 27.41 -0.98
N LYS A 719 -29.25 26.14 -0.72
CA LYS A 719 -30.16 25.79 0.39
C LYS A 719 -29.51 26.02 1.75
N ASP A 720 -28.21 25.75 1.90
CA ASP A 720 -27.52 25.87 3.18
C ASP A 720 -27.23 27.33 3.54
N VAL A 721 -26.84 28.17 2.56
CA VAL A 721 -26.71 29.62 2.78
C VAL A 721 -28.08 30.28 3.02
N ALA A 722 -29.14 29.84 2.34
CA ALA A 722 -30.50 30.29 2.63
C ALA A 722 -30.96 29.87 4.03
N SER A 723 -30.59 28.65 4.49
CA SER A 723 -30.88 28.17 5.83
C SER A 723 -30.16 29.00 6.90
N TYR A 724 -28.88 29.34 6.69
CA TYR A 724 -28.15 30.21 7.61
C TYR A 724 -28.68 31.64 7.63
N SER A 725 -29.01 32.21 6.47
CA SER A 725 -29.65 33.53 6.40
C SER A 725 -30.99 33.57 7.14
N ALA A 726 -31.81 32.52 6.99
CA ALA A 726 -33.06 32.38 7.74
C ALA A 726 -32.86 32.23 9.27
N ILE A 727 -31.75 31.63 9.71
CA ILE A 727 -31.35 31.59 11.12
C ILE A 727 -31.03 33.00 11.64
N LEU A 728 -30.22 33.78 10.90
CA LEU A 728 -29.85 35.15 11.27
C LEU A 728 -31.06 36.12 11.26
N ASP A 729 -32.03 35.89 10.37
CA ASP A 729 -33.26 36.70 10.28
C ASP A 729 -34.35 36.27 11.30
N SER A 730 -34.09 35.27 12.13
CA SER A 730 -35.03 34.81 13.16
C SER A 730 -35.15 35.82 14.33
N PRO A 731 -36.30 35.86 15.05
CA PRO A 731 -36.52 36.81 16.15
C PRO A 731 -35.46 36.74 17.27
N GLN A 732 -34.80 35.60 17.43
CA GLN A 732 -33.76 35.37 18.44
C GLN A 732 -32.45 36.12 18.14
N PHE A 733 -32.23 36.51 16.87
CA PHE A 733 -31.00 37.14 16.37
C PHE A 733 -31.20 38.60 15.92
N LYS A 734 -32.40 38.96 15.46
CA LYS A 734 -32.75 40.29 14.92
C LYS A 734 -32.49 41.52 15.80
N HIS A 735 -32.20 41.33 17.09
CA HIS A 735 -32.01 42.41 18.08
C HIS A 735 -30.77 42.20 18.96
N ASP A 736 -29.76 41.47 18.48
CA ASP A 736 -28.51 41.25 19.22
C ASP A 736 -27.36 42.11 18.67
N PRO A 737 -27.07 43.29 19.25
CA PRO A 737 -25.98 44.15 18.80
C PRO A 737 -24.60 43.67 19.23
N SER A 738 -24.48 42.57 19.99
CA SER A 738 -23.21 42.11 20.58
C SER A 738 -22.45 41.10 19.72
N ALA A 739 -23.05 40.60 18.64
CA ALA A 739 -22.51 39.48 17.87
C ALA A 739 -22.28 39.85 16.39
N THR A 740 -21.01 39.77 15.97
CA THR A 740 -20.55 39.97 14.60
C THR A 740 -20.78 38.72 13.75
N TYR A 741 -21.96 38.64 13.11
CA TYR A 741 -22.26 37.56 12.15
C TYR A 741 -21.83 37.94 10.73
N THR A 742 -20.97 37.14 10.11
CA THR A 742 -20.64 37.28 8.68
C THR A 742 -21.81 36.79 7.83
N ARG A 743 -22.52 37.70 7.14
CA ARG A 743 -23.39 37.32 6.02
C ARG A 743 -22.55 37.00 4.80
N VAL A 744 -22.94 35.95 4.07
CA VAL A 744 -22.27 35.50 2.83
C VAL A 744 -23.32 35.47 1.73
N GLU A 745 -23.08 36.20 0.65
CA GLU A 745 -23.91 36.17 -0.55
C GLU A 745 -23.37 35.10 -1.52
N VAL A 746 -24.28 34.33 -2.14
CA VAL A 746 -23.91 33.36 -3.18
C VAL A 746 -23.94 34.10 -4.52
N VAL A 747 -22.76 34.46 -5.04
CA VAL A 747 -22.64 35.01 -6.40
C VAL A 747 -22.91 33.88 -7.40
N GLY A 748 -24.06 33.94 -8.06
CA GLY A 748 -24.43 32.99 -9.11
C GLY A 748 -23.64 33.20 -10.41
N GLU A 749 -23.76 32.26 -11.36
CA GLU A 749 -23.07 32.34 -12.66
C GLU A 749 -23.38 33.61 -13.48
N GLU A 750 -24.52 34.27 -13.23
CA GLU A 750 -24.85 35.56 -13.82
C GLU A 750 -24.01 36.71 -13.24
N GLY A 751 -23.77 36.75 -11.92
CA GLY A 751 -22.94 37.77 -11.28
C GLY A 751 -21.46 37.69 -11.70
N ARG A 752 -20.96 36.47 -11.96
CA ARG A 752 -19.60 36.27 -12.49
C ARG A 752 -19.42 36.85 -13.90
N ARG A 753 -20.51 36.94 -14.69
CA ARG A 753 -20.53 37.62 -16.00
C ARG A 753 -20.72 39.13 -15.89
N GLU A 754 -21.19 39.65 -14.76
CA GLU A 754 -21.21 41.09 -14.47
C GLU A 754 -19.83 41.56 -14.00
N GLU A 755 -19.14 40.84 -13.10
CA GLU A 755 -17.75 41.16 -12.74
C GLU A 755 -16.80 41.10 -13.97
N GLU A 756 -16.95 40.10 -14.86
CA GLU A 756 -16.17 40.05 -16.12
C GLU A 756 -16.57 41.13 -17.15
N ARG A 757 -17.74 41.77 -16.99
CA ARG A 757 -18.17 42.92 -17.82
C ARG A 757 -17.69 44.24 -17.26
N GLU A 758 -17.79 44.45 -15.95
CA GLU A 758 -17.28 45.66 -15.28
C GLU A 758 -15.74 45.71 -15.32
N GLY A 759 -15.06 44.56 -15.43
CA GLY A 759 -13.63 44.46 -15.71
C GLY A 759 -13.18 44.90 -17.11
N ARG A 760 -14.06 45.44 -17.96
CA ARG A 760 -13.71 46.01 -19.28
C ARG A 760 -14.57 47.22 -19.65
N GLU A 761 -14.22 48.40 -19.15
CA GLU A 761 -13.99 49.58 -20.02
C GLU A 761 -13.24 50.72 -19.31
N GLU A 762 -12.42 51.42 -20.11
CA GLU A 762 -11.75 52.72 -19.86
C GLU A 762 -10.74 52.88 -18.70
N GLU A 763 -9.45 52.72 -19.03
CA GLU A 763 -8.45 53.66 -18.50
C GLU A 763 -8.83 55.09 -18.93
N PRO A 764 -8.72 56.08 -18.03
CA PRO A 764 -7.63 57.02 -18.25
C PRO A 764 -6.90 57.51 -16.98
N ALA A 765 -5.57 57.46 -17.06
CA ALA A 765 -4.62 58.45 -16.53
C ALA A 765 -4.68 58.86 -15.02
N GLY A 766 -3.82 58.22 -14.22
CA GLY A 766 -2.79 58.99 -13.49
C GLY A 766 -2.69 58.82 -11.96
N VAL A 767 -1.45 59.07 -11.49
CA VAL A 767 -1.00 59.34 -10.11
C VAL A 767 -0.72 58.14 -9.18
N ASP A 768 0.57 57.82 -9.13
CA ASP A 768 1.45 57.51 -7.98
C ASP A 768 0.99 56.81 -6.68
N GLN A 769 1.80 55.81 -6.32
CA GLN A 769 2.40 55.50 -5.00
C GLN A 769 1.79 56.12 -3.71
N GLU A 770 1.51 55.29 -2.70
CA GLU A 770 2.37 55.15 -1.49
C GLU A 770 1.87 54.06 -0.49
N ARG A 771 2.80 53.54 0.33
CA ARG A 771 2.76 53.18 1.79
C ARG A 771 1.45 52.62 2.42
N MET A 772 1.40 51.68 3.38
CA MET A 772 2.28 50.98 4.37
C MET A 772 1.41 50.90 5.66
N GLU A 773 1.60 49.88 6.51
CA GLU A 773 1.40 49.93 8.00
C GLU A 773 -0.05 50.25 8.51
N ASP A 774 -0.64 49.69 9.58
CA ASP A 774 -0.34 48.63 10.57
C ASP A 774 -1.74 48.15 11.13
N ASN A 775 -1.96 47.29 12.15
CA ASN A 775 -1.12 46.78 13.23
C ASN A 775 -1.66 45.43 13.83
N GLU A 776 -1.04 44.96 14.93
CA GLU A 776 -1.56 44.26 16.14
C GLU A 776 -2.98 43.63 16.14
N GLY A 777 -3.24 42.43 16.69
CA GLY A 777 -2.46 41.63 17.66
C GLY A 777 -3.12 41.63 19.05
N LEU A 778 -3.88 40.58 19.40
CA LEU A 778 -4.49 40.43 20.73
C LEU A 778 -4.35 38.99 21.28
N TYR A 779 -3.80 38.90 22.48
CA TYR A 779 -3.77 37.70 23.33
C TYR A 779 -5.13 37.50 24.03
N PHE A 780 -5.39 36.28 24.52
CA PHE A 780 -6.43 35.99 25.51
C PHE A 780 -5.80 35.32 26.73
N ASP A 781 -6.23 35.73 27.93
CA ASP A 781 -5.78 35.22 29.23
C ASP A 781 -6.40 33.86 29.58
N ASP A 782 -5.63 33.03 30.30
CA ASP A 782 -6.11 31.86 31.04
C ASP A 782 -6.59 32.30 32.44
N ASP A 783 -7.90 32.52 32.64
CA ASP A 783 -8.57 32.39 33.96
C ASP A 783 -10.11 32.56 33.84
N ASP A 784 -10.85 31.46 33.69
CA ASP A 784 -12.22 31.31 34.24
C ASP A 784 -12.77 29.88 34.04
N LEU A 785 -12.78 29.07 35.11
CA LEU A 785 -13.45 27.77 35.16
C LEU A 785 -14.37 27.70 36.40
N PRO A 786 -15.70 27.58 36.24
CA PRO A 786 -16.60 27.41 37.38
C PRO A 786 -16.56 25.97 37.92
N PRO A 787 -16.62 25.77 39.25
CA PRO A 787 -16.48 24.45 39.86
C PRO A 787 -17.81 23.68 39.97
N GLY A 788 -17.73 22.34 39.85
CA GLY A 788 -18.70 21.42 40.43
C GLY A 788 -19.84 20.94 39.51
N PHE A 789 -19.60 19.84 38.81
CA PHE A 789 -20.62 18.84 38.50
C PHE A 789 -20.11 17.48 38.99
N HIS A 790 -20.99 16.76 39.70
CA HIS A 790 -20.73 15.46 40.34
C HIS A 790 -21.01 14.29 39.41
#